data_AF-A0A127EJE5-F1
#
_entry.id   AF-A0A127EJE5-F1
#
_cell.length_a   1.000
_cell.length_b   1.000
_cell.length_c   1.000
_cell.angle_alpha   90.00
_cell.angle_beta   90.00
_cell.angle_gamma   90.00
#
_symmetry.space_group_name_H-M   'P 1'
#
loop_
_entity.id
_entity.type
_entity.pdbx_description
1 polymer ?
#
loop_
_entity_poly.entity_id
_entity_poly.type
_entity_poly.pdbx_seq_one_letter_code
_entity_poly.pdbx_strand_id
1 'polypeptide(L)'
;MVNLDECLLKIIKDESLEDYFIKANFGLEKENVRVTERGNLALTPHPKAFGDREKNPYIKTDFSESQLEMVTPVCNTLEEVYSFICNLNKVVSLEIMKNGEFLWPQSNPPILPREDEIPIAKLSNRTDELYRENLSYKYGKKKQVISGIHYNFSFKEEFIKLLYKELKVEKDFREFKDDIYLRMARNFQKYHWLLIYLTGASPVFHESYIDEIKKEGEKLGEDSYYIKDDTSLRNSSYGYKNKRDYYVSYNSIEEYASDIKNLVNDKEIQSIKEYYNPIRLKSLGSEDMLESLLNKGIDYLEVRLLDLDPLSIQGVSKETLYLVHLFMIYTLLKENKEITYKDQEEFFKNHDMIALKGRNEEAVIYENGVPVLLKDKGREILSEMGEIVEILFSNNEEFKNVIKRALEKINNPHDTISEKLIKDIKEEGYINFHMRLAKEYLNNFKNKEFNLVGYEDLELSTQILILDAIKRGIEFNMMDRLENFISLSDGEKVEYVKQATKTSKDSYITALIMENKLVTKDILRENNIRVPKGKDYDNIDEAKKDFRLFKGEKIVIKPKSTNFGLGISIFPGEYSREDYDKAVEIAFREDSSILIEEFMTGKEYRFLVIGEEVVGILHREPANVIGNGESTIEELVSEKNKDPLRGKGYKTPLEKIKLGEIEEMFLKNQGLSFKYIPKNGEKIYLRENSNISTGGDSIDFTDKIHPSYKEVALKSAKAVKALICGVDMVIDNIEEETKEKNHGIIELNFNPAIHIHCFPYKGENRKAGEKILDLLFN
;
A
#
# COMPACT_ATOMS: atom_id res chain seq x y z
N MET A 1 24.42 -38.56 -7.82
CA MET A 1 22.97 -38.67 -8.09
C MET A 1 22.31 -37.65 -7.20
N VAL A 2 21.55 -36.76 -7.81
CA VAL A 2 20.90 -35.63 -7.14
C VAL A 2 19.83 -36.20 -6.21
N ASN A 3 19.74 -35.74 -4.97
CA ASN A 3 18.75 -36.28 -4.03
C ASN A 3 17.43 -35.52 -4.15
N LEU A 4 16.86 -35.48 -5.36
CA LEU A 4 15.55 -34.90 -5.71
C LEU A 4 14.61 -36.01 -6.17
N ASP A 5 13.30 -35.77 -6.05
CA ASP A 5 12.26 -36.67 -6.54
C ASP A 5 12.13 -36.57 -8.07
N GLU A 6 12.90 -37.42 -8.75
CA GLU A 6 12.93 -37.50 -10.20
C GLU A 6 11.55 -37.81 -10.80
N CYS A 7 10.68 -38.53 -10.08
CA CYS A 7 9.34 -38.84 -10.56
C CYS A 7 8.48 -37.57 -10.61
N LEU A 8 8.47 -36.80 -9.53
CA LEU A 8 7.70 -35.57 -9.43
C LEU A 8 8.23 -34.50 -10.40
N LEU A 9 9.55 -34.34 -10.47
CA LEU A 9 10.22 -33.45 -11.44
C LEU A 9 9.83 -33.80 -12.88
N LYS A 10 9.86 -35.09 -13.23
CA LYS A 10 9.52 -35.57 -14.56
C LYS A 10 8.06 -35.31 -14.88
N ILE A 11 7.13 -35.58 -13.97
CA ILE A 11 5.70 -35.34 -14.21
C ILE A 11 5.43 -33.85 -14.44
N ILE A 12 6.00 -32.97 -13.61
CA ILE A 12 5.80 -31.53 -13.75
C ILE A 12 6.29 -31.06 -15.13
N LYS A 13 7.42 -31.60 -15.60
CA LYS A 13 8.01 -31.24 -16.89
C LYS A 13 7.29 -31.85 -18.10
N ASP A 14 7.05 -33.16 -18.07
CA ASP A 14 6.46 -33.89 -19.20
C ASP A 14 5.02 -33.42 -19.48
N GLU A 15 4.28 -33.04 -18.43
CA GLU A 15 2.90 -32.54 -18.52
C GLU A 15 2.80 -31.00 -18.60
N SER A 16 3.93 -30.29 -18.74
CA SER A 16 3.98 -28.82 -18.89
C SER A 16 3.28 -28.05 -17.74
N LEU A 17 3.51 -28.49 -16.49
CA LEU A 17 2.85 -27.94 -15.30
C LEU A 17 3.64 -26.80 -14.62
N GLU A 18 4.74 -26.31 -15.21
CA GLU A 18 5.67 -25.37 -14.58
C GLU A 18 5.01 -24.03 -14.21
N ASP A 19 4.16 -23.51 -15.11
CA ASP A 19 3.41 -22.26 -14.87
C ASP A 19 2.40 -22.40 -13.72
N TYR A 20 1.78 -23.57 -13.58
CA TYR A 20 0.87 -23.87 -12.46
C TYR A 20 1.64 -24.08 -11.16
N PHE A 21 2.87 -24.57 -11.25
CA PHE A 21 3.71 -24.84 -10.09
C PHE A 21 4.27 -23.55 -9.47
N ILE A 22 4.63 -22.56 -10.30
CA ILE A 22 5.04 -21.22 -9.83
C ILE A 22 3.84 -20.40 -9.31
N LYS A 23 2.67 -20.54 -9.91
CA LYS A 23 1.47 -19.81 -9.47
C LYS A 23 0.96 -20.38 -8.15
N ALA A 24 0.94 -19.56 -7.12
CA ALA A 24 0.56 -19.94 -5.77
C ALA A 24 -0.32 -18.85 -5.12
N ASN A 25 -0.79 -19.14 -3.91
CA ASN A 25 -1.38 -18.15 -3.03
C ASN A 25 -0.30 -17.69 -2.04
N PHE A 26 -0.13 -16.38 -1.94
CA PHE A 26 0.85 -15.75 -1.06
C PHE A 26 0.16 -14.80 -0.08
N GLY A 27 0.59 -14.82 1.17
CA GLY A 27 0.22 -13.82 2.17
C GLY A 27 1.41 -13.46 3.04
N LEU A 28 1.43 -12.23 3.55
CA LEU A 28 2.44 -11.76 4.50
C LEU A 28 1.76 -11.21 5.74
N GLU A 29 2.30 -11.57 6.89
CA GLU A 29 2.07 -10.88 8.16
C GLU A 29 3.39 -10.23 8.56
N LYS A 30 3.37 -8.94 8.87
CA LYS A 30 4.56 -8.17 9.24
C LYS A 30 4.30 -7.44 10.54
N GLU A 31 5.07 -7.77 11.54
CA GLU A 31 5.01 -7.11 12.84
C GLU A 31 6.01 -5.96 12.88
N ASN A 32 5.66 -4.85 13.52
CA ASN A 32 6.58 -3.78 13.86
C ASN A 32 6.16 -3.13 15.17
N VAL A 33 7.11 -2.77 16.01
CA VAL A 33 6.81 -1.90 17.15
C VAL A 33 6.84 -0.42 16.75
N ARG A 34 5.92 0.35 17.31
CA ARG A 34 5.89 1.81 17.22
C ARG A 34 6.88 2.39 18.23
N VAL A 35 7.63 3.40 17.82
CA VAL A 35 8.63 4.09 18.65
C VAL A 35 8.47 5.59 18.59
N THR A 36 8.89 6.25 19.66
CA THR A 36 9.07 7.71 19.72
C THR A 36 10.27 8.15 18.87
N GLU A 37 10.40 9.46 18.61
CA GLU A 37 11.56 10.02 17.90
C GLU A 37 12.91 9.68 18.54
N ARG A 38 12.94 9.36 19.84
CA ARG A 38 14.15 8.99 20.58
C ARG A 38 14.41 7.47 20.60
N GLY A 39 13.63 6.68 19.87
CA GLY A 39 13.78 5.22 19.86
C GLY A 39 13.27 4.52 21.13
N ASN A 40 12.43 5.17 21.94
CA ASN A 40 11.70 4.48 23.02
C ASN A 40 10.44 3.83 22.47
N LEU A 41 10.08 2.64 22.97
CA LEU A 41 8.80 2.00 22.69
C LEU A 41 7.64 2.97 22.94
N ALA A 42 6.73 3.12 21.97
CA ALA A 42 5.58 3.99 22.11
C ALA A 42 4.54 3.36 23.04
N LEU A 43 4.14 4.07 24.10
CA LEU A 43 3.16 3.59 25.10
C LEU A 43 1.74 4.11 24.86
N THR A 44 1.55 4.79 23.73
CA THR A 44 0.26 5.34 23.28
C THR A 44 -0.67 4.22 22.80
N PRO A 45 -2.00 4.43 22.84
CA PRO A 45 -2.97 3.46 22.33
C PRO A 45 -2.87 3.30 20.81
N HIS A 46 -3.46 2.21 20.31
CA HIS A 46 -3.63 1.96 18.88
C HIS A 46 -4.31 3.14 18.20
N PRO A 47 -3.79 3.63 17.06
CA PRO A 47 -4.35 4.79 16.37
C PRO A 47 -5.80 4.57 15.95
N LYS A 48 -6.69 5.46 16.38
CA LYS A 48 -8.13 5.40 16.04
C LYS A 48 -8.42 5.44 14.54
N ALA A 49 -7.50 6.00 13.76
CA ALA A 49 -7.63 6.10 12.31
C ALA A 49 -7.64 4.73 11.60
N PHE A 50 -7.13 3.68 12.24
CA PHE A 50 -7.17 2.31 11.71
C PHE A 50 -8.49 1.59 11.99
N GLY A 51 -9.44 2.24 12.67
CA GLY A 51 -10.71 1.63 13.04
C GLY A 51 -10.58 0.59 14.15
N ASP A 52 -11.46 -0.41 14.12
CA ASP A 52 -11.45 -1.52 15.07
C ASP A 52 -10.47 -2.59 14.61
N ARG A 53 -9.40 -2.83 15.38
CA ARG A 53 -8.34 -3.81 15.07
C ARG A 53 -8.84 -5.25 14.92
N GLU A 54 -9.96 -5.60 15.55
CA GLU A 54 -10.52 -6.95 15.47
C GLU A 54 -11.31 -7.15 14.17
N LYS A 55 -11.79 -6.04 13.57
CA LYS A 55 -12.51 -6.05 12.28
C LYS A 55 -11.62 -5.69 11.10
N ASN A 56 -10.58 -4.89 11.33
CA ASN A 56 -9.65 -4.49 10.28
C ASN A 56 -8.84 -5.71 9.82
N PRO A 57 -9.01 -6.18 8.57
CA PRO A 57 -8.30 -7.36 8.08
C PRO A 57 -6.82 -7.09 7.82
N TYR A 58 -6.41 -5.82 7.74
CA TYR A 58 -5.09 -5.42 7.26
C TYR A 58 -4.15 -4.88 8.34
N ILE A 59 -4.67 -4.15 9.33
CA ILE A 59 -3.86 -3.48 10.35
C ILE A 59 -4.41 -3.84 11.73
N LYS A 60 -3.61 -4.59 12.48
CA LYS A 60 -3.95 -5.16 13.79
C LYS A 60 -2.87 -4.84 14.82
N THR A 61 -2.97 -5.49 15.98
CA THR A 61 -1.91 -5.55 16.97
C THR A 61 -1.67 -7.00 17.38
N ASP A 62 -0.40 -7.38 17.52
CA ASP A 62 -0.03 -8.71 18.01
C ASP A 62 -0.12 -8.76 19.55
N PHE A 63 0.99 -8.96 20.27
CA PHE A 63 0.99 -9.09 21.73
C PHE A 63 0.79 -7.74 22.43
N SER A 64 1.52 -6.71 21.99
CA SER A 64 1.57 -5.40 22.64
C SER A 64 0.73 -4.35 21.93
N GLU A 65 0.17 -3.40 22.67
CA GLU A 65 -0.49 -2.21 22.09
C GLU A 65 0.47 -1.41 21.18
N SER A 66 1.76 -1.48 21.48
CA SER A 66 2.84 -0.86 20.73
C SER A 66 3.21 -1.62 19.45
N GLN A 67 2.80 -2.88 19.32
CA GLN A 67 3.23 -3.79 18.26
C GLN A 67 2.13 -3.93 17.21
N LEU A 68 2.29 -3.20 16.12
CA LEU A 68 1.39 -3.29 14.98
C LEU A 68 1.68 -4.56 14.18
N GLU A 69 0.63 -5.16 13.65
CA GLU A 69 0.68 -6.29 12.74
C GLU A 69 -0.01 -5.89 11.44
N MET A 70 0.75 -5.88 10.34
CA MET A 70 0.27 -5.59 8.99
C MET A 70 0.08 -6.90 8.24
N VAL A 71 -1.16 -7.19 7.83
CA VAL A 71 -1.55 -8.44 7.18
C VAL A 71 -2.00 -8.14 5.75
N THR A 72 -1.39 -8.78 4.76
CA THR A 72 -1.84 -8.67 3.38
C THR A 72 -3.04 -9.58 3.12
N PRO A 73 -3.92 -9.26 2.16
CA PRO A 73 -4.83 -10.25 1.62
C PRO A 73 -4.04 -11.38 0.94
N VAL A 74 -4.75 -12.44 0.57
CA VAL A 74 -4.19 -13.50 -0.27
C VAL A 74 -3.98 -12.95 -1.69
N CYS A 75 -2.74 -13.00 -2.16
CA CYS A 75 -2.33 -12.56 -3.48
C CYS A 75 -1.92 -13.74 -4.36
N ASN A 76 -1.97 -13.55 -5.69
CA ASN A 76 -1.68 -14.62 -6.66
C ASN A 76 -0.23 -14.61 -7.14
N THR A 77 0.50 -13.52 -6.87
CA THR A 77 1.89 -13.34 -7.27
C THR A 77 2.69 -12.69 -6.16
N LEU A 78 4.03 -12.86 -6.22
CA LEU A 78 4.94 -12.22 -5.28
C LEU A 78 4.99 -10.70 -5.46
N GLU A 79 4.74 -10.22 -6.68
CA GLU A 79 4.66 -8.81 -7.02
C GLU A 79 3.44 -8.14 -6.39
N GLU A 80 2.28 -8.82 -6.41
CA GLU A 80 1.06 -8.34 -5.77
C GLU A 80 1.24 -8.24 -4.25
N VAL A 81 1.71 -9.31 -3.59
CA VAL A 81 1.88 -9.31 -2.13
C VAL A 81 2.93 -8.29 -1.68
N TYR A 82 4.03 -8.15 -2.43
CA TYR A 82 5.06 -7.15 -2.15
C TYR A 82 4.52 -5.73 -2.33
N SER A 83 3.71 -5.49 -3.37
CA SER A 83 3.10 -4.18 -3.60
C SER A 83 2.10 -3.84 -2.49
N PHE A 84 1.32 -4.83 -2.01
CA PHE A 84 0.39 -4.64 -0.92
C PHE A 84 1.09 -4.31 0.40
N ILE A 85 2.15 -5.03 0.77
CA ILE A 85 2.90 -4.72 1.99
C ILE A 85 3.59 -3.34 1.90
N CYS A 86 4.03 -2.92 0.70
CA CYS A 86 4.49 -1.54 0.48
C CYS A 86 3.41 -0.52 0.83
N ASN A 87 2.17 -0.78 0.43
CA ASN A 87 1.05 0.11 0.69
C ASN A 87 0.69 0.14 2.18
N LEU A 88 0.65 -1.01 2.86
CA LEU A 88 0.40 -1.07 4.31
C LEU A 88 1.46 -0.32 5.11
N ASN A 89 2.73 -0.56 4.82
CA ASN A 89 3.84 0.10 5.50
C ASN A 89 3.79 1.63 5.31
N LYS A 90 3.46 2.09 4.11
CA LYS A 90 3.23 3.52 3.80
C LYS A 90 2.05 4.08 4.61
N VAL A 91 0.88 3.45 4.54
CA VAL A 91 -0.34 3.89 5.23
C VAL A 91 -0.09 3.99 6.73
N VAL A 92 0.50 2.95 7.33
CA VAL A 92 0.82 2.93 8.75
C VAL A 92 1.82 4.02 9.12
N SER A 93 2.94 4.12 8.39
CA SER A 93 4.00 5.10 8.67
C SER A 93 3.49 6.54 8.61
N LEU A 94 2.70 6.88 7.59
CA LEU A 94 2.13 8.21 7.41
C LEU A 94 1.06 8.54 8.47
N GLU A 95 0.34 7.55 8.97
CA GLU A 95 -0.67 7.77 10.01
C GLU A 95 -0.03 7.95 11.40
N ILE A 96 0.87 7.06 11.81
CA ILE A 96 1.47 7.12 13.16
C ILE A 96 2.37 8.34 13.34
N MET A 97 2.99 8.85 12.27
CA MET A 97 3.83 10.06 12.36
C MET A 97 3.04 11.28 12.82
N LYS A 98 1.71 11.30 12.67
CA LYS A 98 0.83 12.38 13.18
C LYS A 98 0.89 12.49 14.70
N ASN A 99 1.28 11.41 15.38
CA ASN A 99 1.52 11.35 16.82
C ASN A 99 3.01 11.51 17.20
N GLY A 100 3.89 11.81 16.24
CA GLY A 100 5.35 11.87 16.46
C GLY A 100 6.01 10.49 16.59
N GLU A 101 5.38 9.44 16.06
CA GLU A 101 5.85 8.06 16.14
C GLU A 101 6.40 7.54 14.81
N PHE A 102 7.21 6.48 14.89
CA PHE A 102 7.86 5.83 13.76
C PHE A 102 7.72 4.31 13.86
N LEU A 103 7.78 3.61 12.72
CA LEU A 103 7.91 2.16 12.71
C LEU A 103 9.36 1.77 12.95
N TRP A 104 9.59 0.95 13.97
CA TRP A 104 10.90 0.40 14.25
C TRP A 104 11.27 -0.66 13.19
N PRO A 105 12.40 -0.54 12.47
CA PRO A 105 12.68 -1.35 11.29
C PRO A 105 13.30 -2.73 11.58
N GLN A 106 13.46 -3.10 12.84
CA GLN A 106 14.25 -4.27 13.27
C GLN A 106 13.42 -5.24 14.13
N SER A 107 13.67 -6.54 14.00
CA SER A 107 13.05 -7.61 14.80
C SER A 107 13.34 -7.45 16.28
N ASN A 108 14.63 -7.23 16.59
CA ASN A 108 15.06 -7.01 17.97
C ASN A 108 14.50 -5.67 18.48
N PRO A 109 14.06 -5.60 19.76
CA PRO A 109 13.32 -4.45 20.22
C PRO A 109 14.17 -3.17 20.36
N PRO A 110 13.53 -1.99 20.34
CA PRO A 110 14.16 -0.69 20.58
C PRO A 110 14.47 -0.49 22.07
N ILE A 111 14.59 0.75 22.55
CA ILE A 111 14.67 1.01 24.00
C ILE A 111 13.36 0.56 24.65
N LEU A 112 13.46 -0.45 25.50
CA LEU A 112 12.36 -1.01 26.26
C LEU A 112 12.28 -0.37 27.65
N PRO A 113 11.06 -0.05 28.12
CA PRO A 113 10.84 0.39 29.49
C PRO A 113 10.99 -0.79 30.46
N ARG A 114 10.64 -0.54 31.73
CA ARG A 114 10.45 -1.62 32.70
C ARG A 114 9.35 -2.56 32.21
N GLU A 115 9.45 -3.83 32.55
CA GLU A 115 8.59 -4.86 31.97
C GLU A 115 7.11 -4.68 32.35
N ASP A 116 6.82 -4.17 33.53
CA ASP A 116 5.47 -3.82 33.98
C ASP A 116 4.81 -2.73 33.12
N GLU A 117 5.60 -1.86 32.49
CA GLU A 117 5.15 -0.73 31.68
C GLU A 117 4.83 -1.10 30.23
N ILE A 118 5.28 -2.27 29.73
CA ILE A 118 4.96 -2.69 28.36
C ILE A 118 3.46 -3.01 28.27
N PRO A 119 2.70 -2.29 27.42
CA PRO A 119 1.25 -2.43 27.36
C PRO A 119 0.87 -3.71 26.61
N ILE A 120 0.03 -4.55 27.21
CA ILE A 120 -0.61 -5.66 26.50
C ILE A 120 -1.71 -5.08 25.59
N ALA A 121 -1.84 -5.62 24.38
CA ALA A 121 -2.86 -5.20 23.43
C ALA A 121 -4.26 -5.33 24.04
N LYS A 122 -5.06 -4.26 23.95
CA LYS A 122 -6.43 -4.25 24.46
C LYS A 122 -7.39 -4.81 23.40
N LEU A 123 -8.04 -5.92 23.72
CA LEU A 123 -8.99 -6.61 22.85
C LEU A 123 -10.41 -6.58 23.45
N SER A 124 -11.44 -6.69 22.61
CA SER A 124 -12.81 -6.82 23.14
C SER A 124 -13.07 -8.22 23.72
N ASN A 125 -12.39 -9.25 23.19
CA ASN A 125 -12.48 -10.61 23.70
C ASN A 125 -11.57 -10.82 24.93
N ARG A 126 -12.19 -11.02 26.11
CA ARG A 126 -11.47 -11.26 27.38
C ARG A 126 -10.62 -12.53 27.34
N THR A 127 -10.98 -13.54 26.55
CA THR A 127 -10.20 -14.79 26.43
C THR A 127 -8.86 -14.54 25.75
N ASP A 128 -8.85 -13.74 24.67
CA ASP A 128 -7.62 -13.41 23.94
C ASP A 128 -6.72 -12.44 24.71
N GLU A 129 -7.30 -11.58 25.54
CA GLU A 129 -6.57 -10.74 26.49
C GLU A 129 -5.93 -11.59 27.60
N LEU A 130 -6.68 -12.50 28.21
CA LEU A 130 -6.18 -13.41 29.25
C LEU A 130 -5.07 -14.34 28.72
N TYR A 131 -5.18 -14.79 27.48
CA TYR A 131 -4.13 -15.55 26.81
C TYR A 131 -2.80 -14.79 26.77
N ARG A 132 -2.82 -13.50 26.41
CA ARG A 132 -1.63 -12.62 26.42
C ARG A 132 -1.13 -12.34 27.83
N GLU A 133 -2.02 -12.12 28.80
CA GLU A 133 -1.64 -11.99 30.21
C GLU A 133 -0.85 -13.24 30.68
N ASN A 134 -1.33 -14.43 30.37
CA ASN A 134 -0.66 -15.70 30.71
C ASN A 134 0.68 -15.88 29.99
N LEU A 135 0.77 -15.54 28.70
CA LEU A 135 2.05 -15.54 27.98
C LEU A 135 3.07 -14.61 28.65
N SER A 136 2.61 -13.44 29.12
CA SER A 136 3.46 -12.48 29.81
C SER A 136 4.03 -13.04 31.12
N TYR A 137 3.24 -13.75 31.91
CA TYR A 137 3.72 -14.41 33.12
C TYR A 137 4.69 -15.56 32.82
N LYS A 138 4.51 -16.24 31.69
CA LYS A 138 5.33 -17.40 31.34
C LYS A 138 6.68 -17.01 30.74
N TYR A 139 6.71 -16.06 29.81
CA TYR A 139 7.90 -15.73 28.99
C TYR A 139 8.47 -14.34 29.26
N GLY A 140 7.74 -13.48 29.98
CA GLY A 140 8.05 -12.07 30.15
C GLY A 140 7.63 -11.22 28.96
N LYS A 141 7.29 -9.94 29.18
CA LYS A 141 6.78 -9.05 28.12
C LYS A 141 7.85 -8.60 27.13
N LYS A 142 9.12 -8.56 27.54
CA LYS A 142 10.21 -8.07 26.69
C LYS A 142 10.50 -8.99 25.50
N LYS A 143 10.38 -10.30 25.67
CA LYS A 143 10.52 -11.26 24.56
C LYS A 143 9.34 -11.15 23.58
N GLN A 144 8.16 -10.80 24.08
CA GLN A 144 6.93 -10.75 23.28
C GLN A 144 6.86 -9.57 22.30
N VAL A 145 7.70 -8.56 22.47
CA VAL A 145 7.77 -7.42 21.54
C VAL A 145 8.83 -7.59 20.44
N ILE A 146 9.48 -8.77 20.36
CA ILE A 146 10.23 -9.15 19.17
C ILE A 146 9.23 -9.24 18.01
N SER A 147 9.58 -8.62 16.90
CA SER A 147 8.78 -8.62 15.68
C SER A 147 9.40 -9.52 14.62
N GLY A 148 8.59 -10.01 13.68
CA GLY A 148 9.09 -10.70 12.49
C GLY A 148 8.13 -10.64 11.32
N ILE A 149 8.38 -11.52 10.35
CA ILE A 149 7.52 -11.71 9.18
C ILE A 149 7.06 -13.15 9.14
N HIS A 150 5.75 -13.34 8.92
CA HIS A 150 5.19 -14.63 8.55
C HIS A 150 4.93 -14.65 7.04
N TYR A 151 5.38 -15.71 6.39
CA TYR A 151 5.19 -15.96 4.97
C TYR A 151 4.21 -17.12 4.80
N ASN A 152 3.01 -16.79 4.32
CA ASN A 152 1.92 -17.72 4.11
C ASN A 152 1.93 -18.21 2.66
N PHE A 153 1.96 -19.53 2.47
CA PHE A 153 2.10 -20.15 1.16
C PHE A 153 1.14 -21.32 0.97
N SER A 154 0.44 -21.34 -0.15
CA SER A 154 -0.27 -22.52 -0.65
C SER A 154 -0.09 -22.64 -2.15
N PHE A 155 -0.06 -23.86 -2.67
CA PHE A 155 -0.27 -24.03 -4.11
C PHE A 155 -1.70 -23.65 -4.47
N LYS A 156 -1.90 -23.29 -5.74
CA LYS A 156 -3.25 -23.24 -6.33
C LYS A 156 -3.87 -24.63 -6.31
N GLU A 157 -5.16 -24.70 -5.99
CA GLU A 157 -5.86 -25.98 -5.91
C GLU A 157 -5.88 -26.68 -7.27
N GLU A 158 -5.92 -25.91 -8.36
CA GLU A 158 -5.80 -26.39 -9.74
C GLU A 158 -4.51 -27.17 -9.95
N PHE A 159 -3.36 -26.69 -9.45
CA PHE A 159 -2.08 -27.39 -9.57
C PHE A 159 -2.12 -28.74 -8.84
N ILE A 160 -2.62 -28.77 -7.60
CA ILE A 160 -2.69 -30.00 -6.81
C ILE A 160 -3.63 -31.02 -7.46
N LYS A 161 -4.75 -30.58 -8.04
CA LYS A 161 -5.68 -31.44 -8.79
C LYS A 161 -5.07 -32.04 -10.05
N LEU A 162 -4.29 -31.26 -10.79
CA LEU A 162 -3.55 -31.76 -11.95
C LEU A 162 -2.54 -32.83 -11.51
N LEU A 163 -1.77 -32.54 -10.47
CA LEU A 163 -0.78 -33.49 -9.95
C LEU A 163 -1.43 -34.79 -9.43
N TYR A 164 -2.55 -34.69 -8.71
CA TYR A 164 -3.32 -35.84 -8.21
C TYR A 164 -3.75 -36.78 -9.36
N LYS A 165 -4.24 -36.19 -10.45
CA LYS A 165 -4.70 -36.92 -11.63
C LYS A 165 -3.56 -37.67 -12.32
N GLU A 166 -2.40 -37.05 -12.46
CA GLU A 166 -1.25 -37.63 -13.15
C GLU A 166 -0.54 -38.72 -12.33
N LEU A 167 -0.46 -38.54 -11.00
CA LEU A 167 0.13 -39.53 -10.11
C LEU A 167 -0.75 -40.77 -9.90
N LYS A 168 -2.05 -40.70 -10.21
CA LYS A 168 -3.02 -41.81 -10.09
C LYS A 168 -2.95 -42.52 -8.74
N VAL A 169 -2.83 -41.74 -7.67
CA VAL A 169 -2.78 -42.24 -6.30
C VAL A 169 -4.13 -42.85 -5.90
N GLU A 170 -4.11 -43.90 -5.08
CA GLU A 170 -5.33 -44.57 -4.61
C GLU A 170 -6.05 -43.80 -3.49
N LYS A 171 -5.31 -42.93 -2.78
CA LYS A 171 -5.84 -42.09 -1.71
C LYS A 171 -6.85 -41.07 -2.23
N ASP A 172 -7.72 -40.57 -1.36
CA ASP A 172 -8.60 -39.47 -1.74
C ASP A 172 -7.81 -38.16 -1.93
N PHE A 173 -8.45 -37.17 -2.56
CA PHE A 173 -7.80 -35.91 -2.90
C PHE A 173 -7.34 -35.12 -1.66
N ARG A 174 -8.07 -35.20 -0.56
CA ARG A 174 -7.74 -34.48 0.67
C ARG A 174 -6.48 -35.09 1.30
N GLU A 175 -6.46 -36.41 1.48
CA GLU A 175 -5.29 -37.12 2.02
C GLU A 175 -4.05 -36.86 1.16
N PHE A 176 -4.20 -36.83 -0.17
CA PHE A 176 -3.11 -36.49 -1.08
C PHE A 176 -2.61 -35.04 -0.91
N LYS A 177 -3.53 -34.07 -0.77
CA LYS A 177 -3.18 -32.66 -0.50
C LYS A 177 -2.45 -32.53 0.84
N ASP A 178 -2.91 -33.24 1.86
CA ASP A 178 -2.29 -33.27 3.18
C ASP A 178 -0.87 -33.87 3.11
N ASP A 179 -0.69 -34.96 2.37
CA ASP A 179 0.63 -35.58 2.12
C ASP A 179 1.62 -34.60 1.47
N ILE A 180 1.18 -33.78 0.50
CA ILE A 180 2.01 -32.74 -0.13
C ILE A 180 2.52 -31.76 0.92
N TYR A 181 1.62 -31.18 1.72
CA TYR A 181 2.00 -30.15 2.68
C TYR A 181 2.80 -30.72 3.86
N LEU A 182 2.49 -31.93 4.32
CA LEU A 182 3.27 -32.61 5.35
C LEU A 182 4.69 -32.94 4.85
N ARG A 183 4.83 -33.38 3.59
CA ARG A 183 6.15 -33.59 2.96
C ARG A 183 6.97 -32.30 2.94
N MET A 184 6.37 -31.20 2.47
CA MET A 184 7.02 -29.89 2.48
C MET A 184 7.42 -29.49 3.89
N ALA A 185 6.52 -29.64 4.88
CA ALA A 185 6.79 -29.28 6.26
C ALA A 185 7.96 -30.08 6.86
N ARG A 186 8.02 -31.41 6.64
CA ARG A 186 9.13 -32.26 7.11
C ARG A 186 10.47 -31.81 6.51
N ASN A 187 10.51 -31.60 5.20
CA ASN A 187 11.72 -31.13 4.52
C ASN A 187 12.10 -29.70 4.94
N PHE A 188 11.12 -28.84 5.18
CA PHE A 188 11.36 -27.51 5.72
C PHE A 188 12.00 -27.59 7.12
N GLN A 189 11.47 -28.41 8.03
CA GLN A 189 12.07 -28.62 9.36
C GLN A 189 13.54 -29.01 9.25
N LYS A 190 13.89 -29.89 8.32
CA LYS A 190 15.28 -30.34 8.14
C LYS A 190 16.21 -29.24 7.63
N TYR A 191 15.76 -28.41 6.69
CA TYR A 191 16.65 -27.54 5.91
C TYR A 191 16.51 -26.04 6.20
N HIS A 192 15.54 -25.60 7.02
CA HIS A 192 15.24 -24.18 7.23
C HIS A 192 16.40 -23.37 7.85
N TRP A 193 17.39 -24.02 8.49
CA TRP A 193 18.61 -23.36 8.97
C TRP A 193 19.30 -22.57 7.85
N LEU A 194 19.18 -23.00 6.58
CA LEU A 194 19.73 -22.28 5.43
C LEU A 194 19.05 -20.92 5.27
N LEU A 195 17.74 -20.83 5.46
CA LEU A 195 17.01 -19.56 5.41
C LEU A 195 17.42 -18.66 6.59
N ILE A 196 17.60 -19.20 7.80
CA ILE A 196 18.12 -18.43 8.94
C ILE A 196 19.46 -17.80 8.59
N TYR A 197 20.39 -18.57 8.03
CA TYR A 197 21.69 -18.05 7.60
C TYR A 197 21.58 -16.96 6.52
N LEU A 198 20.79 -17.20 5.47
CA LEU A 198 20.71 -16.31 4.30
C LEU A 198 19.93 -15.01 4.55
N THR A 199 19.00 -15.03 5.51
CA THR A 199 18.02 -13.97 5.77
C THR A 199 18.08 -13.39 7.19
N GLY A 200 18.90 -13.97 8.07
CA GLY A 200 19.05 -13.49 9.45
C GLY A 200 19.51 -12.04 9.50
N ALA A 201 18.76 -11.22 10.25
CA ALA A 201 18.90 -9.77 10.27
C ALA A 201 18.79 -9.17 11.69
N SER A 202 18.93 -10.00 12.72
CA SER A 202 18.81 -9.59 14.12
C SER A 202 20.03 -9.90 15.02
N PRO A 203 21.28 -9.60 14.61
CA PRO A 203 22.46 -9.99 15.37
C PRO A 203 22.80 -9.09 16.57
N VAL A 204 22.23 -7.88 16.64
CA VAL A 204 22.53 -6.88 17.68
C VAL A 204 21.25 -6.53 18.44
N PHE A 205 21.35 -6.32 19.75
CA PHE A 205 20.24 -5.94 20.61
C PHE A 205 20.62 -4.81 21.57
N HIS A 206 19.64 -3.97 21.90
CA HIS A 206 19.82 -2.86 22.83
C HIS A 206 20.02 -3.36 24.27
N GLU A 207 20.75 -2.60 25.08
CA GLU A 207 21.00 -2.90 26.49
C GLU A 207 19.75 -2.95 27.36
N SER A 208 18.56 -2.58 26.87
CA SER A 208 17.32 -2.67 27.64
C SER A 208 16.62 -4.03 27.52
N TYR A 209 17.05 -4.91 26.62
CA TYR A 209 16.34 -6.16 26.28
C TYR A 209 16.28 -7.15 27.46
N ILE A 210 17.15 -8.16 27.55
CA ILE A 210 17.15 -9.10 28.68
C ILE A 210 18.56 -9.21 29.28
N ASP A 211 18.66 -9.36 30.60
CA ASP A 211 19.96 -9.37 31.29
C ASP A 211 20.74 -10.68 31.08
N GLU A 212 20.05 -11.78 30.82
CA GLU A 212 20.64 -13.10 30.61
C GLU A 212 21.58 -13.08 29.40
N ILE A 213 21.10 -12.62 28.25
CA ILE A 213 21.89 -12.58 27.02
C ILE A 213 23.05 -11.57 27.09
N LYS A 214 22.92 -10.46 27.83
CA LYS A 214 24.03 -9.49 28.00
C LYS A 214 25.26 -10.11 28.65
N LYS A 215 25.07 -11.13 29.50
CA LYS A 215 26.18 -11.84 30.16
C LYS A 215 26.96 -12.73 29.19
N GLU A 216 26.32 -13.16 28.11
CA GLU A 216 26.92 -13.99 27.06
C GLU A 216 27.36 -13.17 25.83
N GLY A 217 26.77 -12.00 25.64
CA GLY A 217 27.09 -11.08 24.56
C GLY A 217 28.29 -10.17 24.85
N GLU A 218 28.90 -9.67 23.79
CA GLU A 218 29.95 -8.66 23.82
C GLU A 218 29.32 -7.28 23.57
N LYS A 219 29.89 -6.24 24.20
CA LYS A 219 29.41 -4.87 23.99
C LYS A 219 29.77 -4.39 22.59
N LEU A 220 28.79 -3.84 21.87
CA LEU A 220 28.96 -3.22 20.56
C LEU A 220 28.56 -1.74 20.64
N GLY A 221 29.55 -0.85 20.62
CA GLY A 221 29.31 0.58 20.81
C GLY A 221 28.90 0.93 22.24
N GLU A 222 28.09 1.98 22.42
CA GLU A 222 27.73 2.52 23.74
C GLU A 222 26.46 1.88 24.33
N ASP A 223 25.48 1.54 23.49
CA ASP A 223 24.08 1.25 23.85
C ASP A 223 23.63 -0.20 23.53
N SER A 224 24.53 -1.03 22.98
CA SER A 224 24.13 -2.34 22.44
C SER A 224 25.11 -3.46 22.68
N TYR A 225 24.63 -4.68 22.50
CA TYR A 225 25.36 -5.93 22.66
C TYR A 225 25.06 -6.85 21.48
N TYR A 226 25.97 -7.78 21.22
CA TYR A 226 25.81 -8.81 20.20
C TYR A 226 26.50 -10.09 20.64
N ILE A 227 26.08 -11.24 20.10
CA ILE A 227 26.82 -12.49 20.26
C ILE A 227 27.79 -12.63 19.08
N LYS A 228 29.04 -12.97 19.37
CA LYS A 228 30.04 -13.18 18.31
C LYS A 228 29.56 -14.27 17.35
N ASP A 229 29.68 -14.01 16.05
CA ASP A 229 29.22 -14.87 14.95
C ASP A 229 27.69 -15.11 14.86
N ASP A 230 26.88 -14.40 15.65
CA ASP A 230 25.41 -14.43 15.63
C ASP A 230 24.82 -13.95 14.31
N THR A 231 23.80 -14.65 13.83
CA THR A 231 23.06 -14.36 12.61
C THR A 231 21.68 -13.79 12.94
N SER A 232 20.98 -14.37 13.90
CA SER A 232 19.58 -14.05 14.21
C SER A 232 19.25 -14.39 15.65
N LEU A 233 19.31 -13.38 16.53
CA LEU A 233 18.90 -13.50 17.92
C LEU A 233 17.44 -13.90 18.04
N ARG A 234 16.57 -13.39 17.16
CA ARG A 234 15.13 -13.71 17.15
C ARG A 234 14.87 -15.22 17.06
N ASN A 235 15.65 -15.92 16.24
CA ASN A 235 15.55 -17.38 16.08
C ASN A 235 16.34 -18.14 17.16
N SER A 236 17.20 -17.49 17.95
CA SER A 236 17.94 -18.17 19.01
C SER A 236 17.07 -18.55 20.23
N SER A 237 17.67 -19.29 21.17
CA SER A 237 17.10 -19.56 22.50
C SER A 237 16.79 -18.30 23.33
N TYR A 238 17.41 -17.15 23.00
CA TYR A 238 17.16 -15.86 23.64
C TYR A 238 16.06 -15.02 22.96
N GLY A 239 15.62 -15.46 21.78
CA GLY A 239 14.58 -14.81 21.00
C GLY A 239 13.18 -15.27 21.38
N TYR A 240 12.34 -15.40 20.36
CA TYR A 240 10.94 -15.77 20.52
C TYR A 240 10.80 -17.30 20.39
N LYS A 241 10.91 -18.04 21.50
CA LYS A 241 10.85 -19.51 21.52
C LYS A 241 10.12 -20.00 22.78
N ASN A 242 9.56 -21.22 22.73
CA ASN A 242 9.04 -21.88 23.93
C ASN A 242 10.17 -22.17 24.95
N LYS A 243 9.82 -22.46 26.22
CA LYS A 243 10.81 -22.68 27.30
C LYS A 243 11.72 -23.88 27.09
N ARG A 244 11.27 -24.85 26.29
CA ARG A 244 11.98 -26.05 25.87
C ARG A 244 11.53 -26.42 24.47
N ASP A 245 12.31 -27.28 23.82
CA ASP A 245 11.92 -27.83 22.53
C ASP A 245 10.76 -28.82 22.70
N TYR A 246 9.75 -28.67 21.85
CA TYR A 246 8.59 -29.54 21.77
C TYR A 246 8.62 -30.28 20.43
N TYR A 247 8.73 -31.61 20.49
CA TYR A 247 8.87 -32.49 19.35
C TYR A 247 7.50 -32.99 18.92
N VAL A 248 6.96 -32.40 17.85
CA VAL A 248 5.62 -32.68 17.33
C VAL A 248 5.77 -33.37 15.99
N SER A 249 5.08 -34.48 15.77
CA SER A 249 5.14 -35.22 14.52
C SER A 249 4.54 -34.42 13.36
N TYR A 250 5.23 -34.41 12.22
CA TYR A 250 4.72 -33.94 10.93
C TYR A 250 4.53 -35.12 9.96
N ASN A 251 4.39 -36.35 10.47
CA ASN A 251 4.21 -37.54 9.63
C ASN A 251 2.74 -37.70 9.19
N SER A 252 1.79 -37.36 10.06
CA SER A 252 0.34 -37.32 9.78
C SER A 252 -0.34 -36.18 10.55
N ILE A 253 -1.55 -35.79 10.13
CA ILE A 253 -2.33 -34.77 10.83
C ILE A 253 -2.80 -35.28 12.19
N GLU A 254 -3.12 -36.57 12.28
CA GLU A 254 -3.58 -37.23 13.49
C GLU A 254 -2.49 -37.23 14.56
N GLU A 255 -1.25 -37.57 14.20
CA GLU A 255 -0.11 -37.50 15.11
C GLU A 255 0.19 -36.05 15.50
N TYR A 256 0.24 -35.13 14.53
CA TYR A 256 0.45 -33.70 14.80
C TYR A 256 -0.57 -33.17 15.82
N ALA A 257 -1.86 -33.43 15.59
CA ALA A 257 -2.91 -32.95 16.47
C ALA A 257 -2.90 -33.65 17.83
N SER A 258 -2.58 -34.94 17.87
CA SER A 258 -2.43 -35.71 19.12
C SER A 258 -1.31 -35.14 19.99
N ASP A 259 -0.14 -34.90 19.41
CA ASP A 259 1.03 -34.36 20.13
C ASP A 259 0.73 -32.96 20.71
N ILE A 260 0.12 -32.07 19.91
CA ILE A 260 -0.27 -30.74 20.39
C ILE A 260 -1.33 -30.84 21.50
N LYS A 261 -2.33 -31.71 21.36
CA LYS A 261 -3.36 -31.94 22.41
C LYS A 261 -2.72 -32.43 23.71
N ASN A 262 -1.73 -33.31 23.63
CA ASN A 262 -0.99 -33.79 24.80
C ASN A 262 -0.26 -32.63 25.48
N LEU A 263 0.43 -31.76 24.73
CA LEU A 263 1.09 -30.56 25.30
C LEU A 263 0.09 -29.61 25.98
N VAL A 264 -1.11 -29.44 25.43
CA VAL A 264 -2.17 -28.63 26.04
C VAL A 264 -2.69 -29.29 27.33
N ASN A 265 -2.97 -30.60 27.29
CA ASN A 265 -3.47 -31.36 28.44
C ASN A 265 -2.46 -31.38 29.59
N ASP A 266 -1.17 -31.47 29.27
CA ASP A 266 -0.06 -31.44 30.23
C ASP A 266 0.25 -30.02 30.72
N LYS A 267 -0.48 -29.00 30.23
CA LYS A 267 -0.30 -27.57 30.55
C LYS A 267 1.09 -27.04 30.18
N GLU A 268 1.74 -27.72 29.24
CA GLU A 268 3.01 -27.30 28.65
C GLU A 268 2.83 -26.10 27.73
N ILE A 269 1.67 -25.99 27.08
CA ILE A 269 1.21 -24.82 26.31
C ILE A 269 -0.27 -24.58 26.59
N GLN A 270 -0.76 -23.36 26.40
CA GLN A 270 -2.17 -23.03 26.61
C GLN A 270 -3.06 -23.43 25.43
N SER A 271 -2.53 -23.35 24.21
CA SER A 271 -3.21 -23.71 22.97
C SER A 271 -2.18 -23.90 21.85
N ILE A 272 -2.62 -24.37 20.69
CA ILE A 272 -1.79 -24.43 19.48
C ILE A 272 -1.20 -23.07 19.08
N LYS A 273 -1.83 -21.94 19.43
CA LYS A 273 -1.30 -20.58 19.16
C LYS A 273 0.06 -20.35 19.86
N GLU A 274 0.29 -20.99 21.01
CA GLU A 274 1.52 -20.88 21.80
C GLU A 274 2.64 -21.80 21.29
N TYR A 275 2.33 -22.83 20.49
CA TYR A 275 3.34 -23.74 19.93
C TYR A 275 4.22 -23.02 18.90
N TYR A 276 5.43 -22.61 19.29
CA TYR A 276 6.35 -21.89 18.43
C TYR A 276 7.17 -22.87 17.60
N ASN A 277 7.11 -22.72 16.29
CA ASN A 277 7.86 -23.52 15.34
C ASN A 277 8.13 -22.70 14.07
N PRO A 278 9.30 -22.86 13.40
CA PRO A 278 9.61 -22.23 12.12
C PRO A 278 8.56 -22.40 11.01
N ILE A 279 7.77 -23.49 11.02
CA ILE A 279 6.67 -23.70 10.07
C ILE A 279 5.43 -24.29 10.75
N ARG A 280 4.26 -23.73 10.44
CA ARG A 280 2.96 -24.17 10.97
C ARG A 280 2.02 -24.67 9.87
N LEU A 281 1.24 -25.68 10.21
CA LEU A 281 0.14 -26.20 9.39
C LEU A 281 -1.11 -25.36 9.64
N LYS A 282 -1.79 -24.92 8.57
CA LYS A 282 -2.95 -24.04 8.68
C LYS A 282 -4.10 -24.57 7.85
N SER A 283 -5.31 -24.38 8.36
CA SER A 283 -6.57 -24.79 7.74
C SER A 283 -7.53 -23.60 7.73
N LEU A 284 -8.31 -23.47 6.65
CA LEU A 284 -9.37 -22.47 6.50
C LEU A 284 -10.61 -22.95 7.27
N GLY A 285 -10.77 -22.50 8.50
CA GLY A 285 -11.81 -23.01 9.39
C GLY A 285 -11.98 -22.25 10.70
N SER A 286 -12.81 -22.82 11.57
CA SER A 286 -13.35 -22.27 12.83
C SER A 286 -12.30 -21.79 13.84
N GLU A 287 -12.75 -21.25 14.98
CA GLU A 287 -11.88 -20.78 16.08
C GLU A 287 -10.86 -21.83 16.56
N ASP A 288 -11.18 -23.13 16.48
CA ASP A 288 -10.24 -24.23 16.77
C ASP A 288 -9.48 -24.70 15.52
N MET A 289 -8.19 -24.40 15.50
CA MET A 289 -7.27 -24.77 14.41
C MET A 289 -6.96 -26.26 14.36
N LEU A 290 -6.89 -26.96 15.50
CA LEU A 290 -6.61 -28.40 15.53
C LEU A 290 -7.80 -29.20 15.00
N GLU A 291 -9.01 -28.81 15.40
CA GLU A 291 -10.23 -29.42 14.87
C GLU A 291 -10.37 -29.16 13.37
N SER A 292 -10.07 -27.94 12.91
CA SER A 292 -10.09 -27.62 11.48
C SER A 292 -9.11 -28.48 10.68
N LEU A 293 -7.88 -28.67 11.17
CA LEU A 293 -6.90 -29.56 10.53
C LEU A 293 -7.41 -31.01 10.44
N LEU A 294 -7.95 -31.55 11.54
CA LEU A 294 -8.47 -32.93 11.58
C LEU A 294 -9.69 -33.15 10.68
N ASN A 295 -10.55 -32.14 10.53
CA ASN A 295 -11.80 -32.28 9.78
C ASN A 295 -11.68 -31.89 8.31
N LYS A 296 -10.85 -30.89 7.98
CA LYS A 296 -10.76 -30.29 6.64
C LYS A 296 -9.42 -30.52 5.94
N GLY A 297 -8.39 -30.89 6.69
CA GLY A 297 -7.02 -30.98 6.17
C GLY A 297 -6.28 -29.65 6.18
N ILE A 298 -5.11 -29.64 5.56
CA ILE A 298 -4.19 -28.51 5.45
C ILE A 298 -4.57 -27.68 4.21
N ASP A 299 -4.69 -26.38 4.40
CA ASP A 299 -4.91 -25.44 3.29
C ASP A 299 -3.66 -24.70 2.88
N TYR A 300 -2.81 -24.33 3.84
CA TYR A 300 -1.58 -23.60 3.59
C TYR A 300 -0.54 -23.81 4.69
N LEU A 301 0.70 -23.42 4.40
CA LEU A 301 1.82 -23.42 5.32
C LEU A 301 2.20 -21.98 5.70
N GLU A 302 2.46 -21.75 6.98
CA GLU A 302 2.90 -20.45 7.53
C GLU A 302 4.36 -20.57 8.00
N VAL A 303 5.28 -19.91 7.31
CA VAL A 303 6.70 -19.82 7.67
C VAL A 303 6.91 -18.65 8.61
N ARG A 304 7.52 -18.86 9.79
CA ARG A 304 7.61 -17.85 10.87
C ARG A 304 9.04 -17.45 11.26
N LEU A 305 10.06 -17.94 10.55
CA LEU A 305 11.45 -17.71 10.92
C LEU A 305 12.04 -16.37 10.44
N LEU A 306 11.35 -15.66 9.54
CA LEU A 306 11.92 -14.48 8.90
C LEU A 306 12.02 -13.30 9.87
N ASP A 307 13.22 -12.74 9.96
CA ASP A 307 13.48 -11.47 10.63
C ASP A 307 12.95 -10.31 9.77
N LEU A 308 12.68 -9.17 10.39
CA LEU A 308 12.67 -7.89 9.70
C LEU A 308 14.08 -7.56 9.23
N ASP A 309 14.26 -7.36 7.94
CA ASP A 309 15.46 -6.82 7.31
C ASP A 309 15.47 -5.28 7.39
N PRO A 310 16.29 -4.66 8.26
CA PRO A 310 16.36 -3.22 8.39
C PRO A 310 17.02 -2.52 7.20
N LEU A 311 17.58 -3.26 6.24
CA LEU A 311 18.14 -2.68 5.01
C LEU A 311 17.09 -2.61 3.89
N SER A 312 15.93 -3.27 4.08
CA SER A 312 14.77 -3.14 3.20
C SER A 312 13.74 -2.21 3.82
N ILE A 313 13.28 -1.22 3.05
CA ILE A 313 12.18 -0.32 3.46
C ILE A 313 10.95 -1.11 3.92
N GLN A 314 10.68 -2.26 3.30
CA GLN A 314 9.51 -3.08 3.62
C GLN A 314 9.74 -4.08 4.76
N GLY A 315 10.93 -4.15 5.34
CA GLY A 315 11.32 -5.18 6.30
C GLY A 315 11.57 -6.55 5.66
N VAL A 316 11.34 -6.70 4.35
CA VAL A 316 11.68 -7.87 3.55
C VAL A 316 11.95 -7.42 2.12
N SER A 317 12.89 -8.06 1.43
CA SER A 317 13.17 -7.78 0.02
C SER A 317 12.38 -8.71 -0.90
N LYS A 318 12.09 -8.26 -2.13
CA LYS A 318 11.50 -9.16 -3.16
C LYS A 318 12.35 -10.42 -3.35
N GLU A 319 13.66 -10.26 -3.39
CA GLU A 319 14.62 -11.37 -3.49
C GLU A 319 14.40 -12.42 -2.39
N THR A 320 14.17 -11.99 -1.15
CA THR A 320 13.88 -12.89 -0.03
C THR A 320 12.57 -13.65 -0.26
N LEU A 321 11.53 -12.99 -0.79
CA LEU A 321 10.26 -13.66 -1.11
C LEU A 321 10.43 -14.72 -2.21
N TYR A 322 11.19 -14.43 -3.28
CA TYR A 322 11.50 -15.43 -4.31
C TYR A 322 12.37 -16.57 -3.77
N LEU A 323 13.32 -16.28 -2.88
CA LEU A 323 14.15 -17.30 -2.21
C LEU A 323 13.28 -18.25 -1.39
N VAL A 324 12.40 -17.73 -0.56
CA VAL A 324 11.49 -18.54 0.26
C VAL A 324 10.55 -19.34 -0.64
N HIS A 325 10.01 -18.74 -1.71
CA HIS A 325 9.17 -19.47 -2.66
C HIS A 325 9.90 -20.64 -3.32
N LEU A 326 11.10 -20.40 -3.86
CA LEU A 326 11.91 -21.46 -4.47
C LEU A 326 12.32 -22.52 -3.43
N PHE A 327 12.55 -22.12 -2.17
CA PHE A 327 12.81 -23.04 -1.08
C PHE A 327 11.58 -23.90 -0.75
N MET A 328 10.36 -23.34 -0.76
CA MET A 328 9.12 -24.13 -0.60
C MET A 328 8.96 -25.16 -1.73
N ILE A 329 9.22 -24.76 -2.97
CA ILE A 329 9.25 -25.68 -4.13
C ILE A 329 10.28 -26.80 -3.91
N TYR A 330 11.49 -26.44 -3.48
CA TYR A 330 12.54 -27.39 -3.16
C TYR A 330 12.10 -28.38 -2.08
N THR A 331 11.43 -27.96 -1.02
CA THR A 331 10.95 -28.87 0.04
C THR A 331 9.92 -29.88 -0.46
N LEU A 332 9.14 -29.55 -1.49
CA LEU A 332 8.26 -30.52 -2.15
C LEU A 332 9.06 -31.50 -3.00
N LEU A 333 10.05 -31.03 -3.76
CA LEU A 333 10.83 -31.86 -4.68
C LEU A 333 11.93 -32.66 -3.99
N LYS A 334 12.25 -32.36 -2.72
CA LYS A 334 13.23 -33.11 -1.94
C LYS A 334 12.68 -34.49 -1.55
N GLU A 335 13.56 -35.49 -1.49
CA GLU A 335 13.22 -36.87 -1.09
C GLU A 335 12.34 -36.87 0.17
N ASN A 336 11.22 -37.61 0.14
CA ASN A 336 10.29 -37.66 1.25
C ASN A 336 10.67 -38.76 2.24
N LYS A 337 10.99 -38.38 3.48
CA LYS A 337 11.22 -39.31 4.59
C LYS A 337 10.38 -38.90 5.79
N GLU A 338 9.86 -39.89 6.50
CA GLU A 338 9.28 -39.67 7.82
C GLU A 338 10.35 -39.15 8.78
N ILE A 339 9.94 -38.28 9.69
CA ILE A 339 10.84 -37.70 10.69
C ILE A 339 10.64 -38.41 12.03
N THR A 340 11.74 -38.80 12.65
CA THR A 340 11.73 -39.36 14.01
C THR A 340 11.97 -38.25 15.04
N TYR A 341 11.74 -38.56 16.32
CA TYR A 341 12.10 -37.67 17.43
C TYR A 341 13.57 -37.23 17.37
N LYS A 342 14.48 -38.16 17.05
CA LYS A 342 15.93 -37.89 17.00
C LYS A 342 16.30 -36.94 15.85
N ASP A 343 15.59 -37.04 14.72
CA ASP A 343 15.79 -36.11 13.61
C ASP A 343 15.36 -34.70 14.01
N GLN A 344 14.23 -34.56 14.72
CA GLN A 344 13.78 -33.25 15.20
C GLN A 344 14.76 -32.62 16.21
N GLU A 345 15.37 -33.41 17.11
CA GLU A 345 16.44 -32.94 18.00
C GLU A 345 17.63 -32.39 17.22
N GLU A 346 18.05 -33.08 16.16
CA GLU A 346 19.10 -32.60 15.24
C GLU A 346 18.69 -31.30 14.55
N PHE A 347 17.44 -31.17 14.11
CA PHE A 347 16.94 -29.98 13.43
C PHE A 347 16.93 -28.76 14.35
N PHE A 348 16.46 -28.90 15.60
CA PHE A 348 16.50 -27.82 16.60
C PHE A 348 17.94 -27.44 16.96
N LYS A 349 18.84 -28.42 17.06
CA LYS A 349 20.27 -28.15 17.30
C LYS A 349 20.89 -27.35 16.15
N ASN A 350 20.58 -27.71 14.90
CA ASN A 350 21.04 -26.97 13.73
C ASN A 350 20.46 -25.56 13.70
N HIS A 351 19.17 -25.41 13.99
CA HIS A 351 18.50 -24.12 14.11
C HIS A 351 19.24 -23.19 15.08
N ASP A 352 19.41 -23.60 16.34
CA ASP A 352 20.01 -22.76 17.38
C ASP A 352 21.49 -22.47 17.08
N MET A 353 22.23 -23.44 16.53
CA MET A 353 23.63 -23.27 16.16
C MET A 353 23.80 -22.25 15.02
N ILE A 354 22.95 -22.29 14.00
CA ILE A 354 23.05 -21.35 12.87
C ILE A 354 22.51 -19.97 13.25
N ALA A 355 21.47 -19.92 14.08
CA ALA A 355 21.00 -18.67 14.66
C ALA A 355 22.17 -17.95 15.37
N LEU A 356 22.85 -18.60 16.32
CA LEU A 356 23.86 -17.98 17.19
C LEU A 356 25.30 -17.95 16.65
N LYS A 357 25.64 -18.82 15.69
CA LYS A 357 27.04 -19.00 15.22
C LYS A 357 27.15 -19.18 13.71
N GLY A 358 26.09 -18.92 12.95
CA GLY A 358 26.04 -19.17 11.51
C GLY A 358 27.10 -18.43 10.71
N ARG A 359 27.58 -17.27 11.17
CA ARG A 359 28.63 -16.49 10.48
C ARG A 359 30.05 -17.01 10.71
N ASN A 360 30.25 -17.95 11.63
CA ASN A 360 31.56 -18.54 11.86
C ASN A 360 32.00 -19.32 10.60
N GLU A 361 33.22 -19.11 10.12
CA GLU A 361 33.72 -19.79 8.91
C GLU A 361 33.81 -21.33 9.05
N GLU A 362 33.88 -21.80 10.29
CA GLU A 362 33.89 -23.21 10.69
C GLU A 362 32.51 -23.67 11.20
N ALA A 363 31.45 -22.87 11.01
CA ALA A 363 30.10 -23.25 11.41
C ALA A 363 29.70 -24.58 10.76
N VAL A 364 29.24 -25.52 11.58
CA VAL A 364 28.76 -26.82 11.14
C VAL A 364 27.25 -26.91 11.29
N ILE A 365 26.64 -27.87 10.61
CA ILE A 365 25.32 -28.44 10.88
C ILE A 365 25.51 -29.94 11.08
N TYR A 366 24.58 -30.61 11.73
CA TYR A 366 24.59 -32.06 11.91
C TYR A 366 23.64 -32.70 10.89
N GLU A 367 24.11 -33.73 10.19
CA GLU A 367 23.27 -34.60 9.36
C GLU A 367 23.50 -36.05 9.77
N ASN A 368 22.46 -36.70 10.28
CA ASN A 368 22.51 -38.06 10.84
C ASN A 368 23.58 -38.23 11.94
N GLY A 369 23.74 -37.21 12.79
CA GLY A 369 24.71 -37.14 13.87
C GLY A 369 26.13 -36.78 13.44
N VAL A 370 26.38 -36.59 12.14
CA VAL A 370 27.70 -36.24 11.60
C VAL A 370 27.79 -34.72 11.39
N PRO A 371 28.80 -34.03 11.93
CA PRO A 371 29.01 -32.61 11.64
C PRO A 371 29.46 -32.43 10.19
N VAL A 372 28.77 -31.57 9.47
CA VAL A 372 29.03 -31.14 8.09
C VAL A 372 29.18 -29.63 8.08
N LEU A 373 30.13 -29.12 7.32
CA LEU A 373 30.35 -27.68 7.25
C LEU A 373 29.15 -26.98 6.61
N LEU A 374 28.65 -25.92 7.25
CA LEU A 374 27.48 -25.16 6.79
C LEU A 374 27.64 -24.73 5.33
N LYS A 375 28.81 -24.23 4.97
CA LYS A 375 29.06 -23.71 3.62
C LYS A 375 28.97 -24.80 2.55
N ASP A 376 29.45 -26.00 2.87
CA ASP A 376 29.45 -27.11 1.92
C ASP A 376 28.04 -27.66 1.75
N LYS A 377 27.30 -27.81 2.86
CA LYS A 377 25.89 -28.23 2.79
C LYS A 377 24.99 -27.18 2.14
N GLY A 378 25.22 -25.90 2.43
CA GLY A 378 24.48 -24.81 1.81
C GLY A 378 24.70 -24.74 0.31
N ARG A 379 25.95 -24.93 -0.16
CA ARG A 379 26.25 -25.05 -1.60
C ARG A 379 25.55 -26.25 -2.24
N GLU A 380 25.56 -27.40 -1.58
CA GLU A 380 24.85 -28.58 -2.06
C GLU A 380 23.36 -28.29 -2.28
N ILE A 381 22.67 -27.76 -1.27
CA ILE A 381 21.24 -27.44 -1.34
C ILE A 381 20.97 -26.38 -2.42
N LEU A 382 21.76 -25.30 -2.47
CA LEU A 382 21.58 -24.25 -3.47
C LEU A 382 21.89 -24.73 -4.90
N SER A 383 22.80 -25.70 -5.06
CA SER A 383 23.04 -26.36 -6.34
C SER A 383 21.82 -27.18 -6.76
N GLU A 384 21.23 -27.96 -5.86
CA GLU A 384 19.99 -28.71 -6.14
C GLU A 384 18.83 -27.76 -6.49
N MET A 385 18.69 -26.63 -5.78
CA MET A 385 17.71 -25.60 -6.14
C MET A 385 18.00 -24.98 -7.50
N GLY A 386 19.28 -24.75 -7.82
CA GLY A 386 19.72 -24.29 -9.14
C GLY A 386 19.37 -25.29 -10.26
N GLU A 387 19.52 -26.58 -10.02
CA GLU A 387 19.10 -27.63 -10.95
C GLU A 387 17.58 -27.64 -11.18
N ILE A 388 16.77 -27.42 -10.13
CA ILE A 388 15.32 -27.24 -10.28
C ILE A 388 15.02 -26.06 -11.21
N VAL A 389 15.71 -24.93 -11.02
CA VAL A 389 15.55 -23.74 -11.88
C VAL A 389 15.94 -24.05 -13.31
N GLU A 390 17.05 -24.74 -13.57
CA GLU A 390 17.45 -25.11 -14.94
C GLU A 390 16.48 -26.11 -15.59
N ILE A 391 15.93 -27.05 -14.82
CA ILE A 391 15.05 -28.10 -15.35
C ILE A 391 13.64 -27.58 -15.65
N LEU A 392 13.06 -26.79 -14.74
CA LEU A 392 11.66 -26.37 -14.76
C LEU A 392 11.47 -24.87 -15.09
N PHE A 393 12.42 -24.02 -14.73
CA PHE A 393 12.24 -22.56 -14.74
C PHE A 393 13.38 -21.84 -15.47
N SER A 394 13.90 -22.44 -16.55
CA SER A 394 15.08 -21.95 -17.27
C SER A 394 14.91 -20.56 -17.88
N ASN A 395 13.69 -20.06 -18.00
CA ASN A 395 13.39 -18.69 -18.46
C ASN A 395 13.11 -17.70 -17.31
N ASN A 396 13.13 -18.14 -16.06
CA ASN A 396 12.87 -17.31 -14.89
C ASN A 396 14.17 -16.70 -14.34
N GLU A 397 14.48 -15.48 -14.79
CA GLU A 397 15.70 -14.77 -14.39
C GLU A 397 15.73 -14.39 -12.90
N GLU A 398 14.57 -14.14 -12.27
CA GLU A 398 14.52 -13.84 -10.84
C GLU A 398 15.01 -15.01 -10.00
N PHE A 399 14.56 -16.23 -10.30
CA PHE A 399 15.04 -17.43 -9.60
C PHE A 399 16.53 -17.70 -9.81
N LYS A 400 17.04 -17.52 -11.04
CA LYS A 400 18.49 -17.64 -11.30
C LYS A 400 19.30 -16.64 -10.48
N ASN A 401 18.85 -15.39 -10.43
CA ASN A 401 19.51 -14.33 -9.68
C ASN A 401 19.51 -14.59 -8.17
N VAL A 402 18.41 -15.11 -7.63
CA VAL A 402 18.28 -15.48 -6.22
C VAL A 402 19.28 -16.59 -5.85
N ILE A 403 19.40 -17.64 -6.66
CA ILE A 403 20.39 -18.71 -6.42
C ILE A 403 21.81 -18.17 -6.45
N LYS A 404 22.12 -17.33 -7.45
CA LYS A 404 23.44 -16.70 -7.56
C LYS A 404 23.79 -15.89 -6.30
N ARG A 405 22.89 -15.01 -5.84
CA ARG A 405 23.11 -14.18 -4.65
C ARG A 405 23.18 -15.00 -3.36
N ALA A 406 22.39 -16.06 -3.25
CA ALA A 406 22.46 -16.98 -2.12
C ALA A 406 23.82 -17.71 -2.07
N LEU A 407 24.34 -18.14 -3.22
CA LEU A 407 25.68 -18.73 -3.33
C LEU A 407 26.79 -17.73 -2.99
N GLU A 408 26.66 -16.47 -3.40
CA GLU A 408 27.59 -15.39 -3.01
C GLU A 408 27.66 -15.25 -1.48
N LYS A 409 26.50 -15.17 -0.79
CA LYS A 409 26.42 -15.12 0.68
C LYS A 409 27.04 -16.35 1.35
N ILE A 410 26.81 -17.56 0.83
CA ILE A 410 27.40 -18.80 1.36
C ILE A 410 28.92 -18.84 1.18
N ASN A 411 29.42 -18.30 0.07
CA ASN A 411 30.85 -18.26 -0.22
C ASN A 411 31.58 -17.17 0.58
N ASN A 412 30.87 -16.10 0.93
CA ASN A 412 31.42 -14.96 1.65
C ASN A 412 30.43 -14.47 2.74
N PRO A 413 30.62 -14.89 4.00
CA PRO A 413 29.76 -14.48 5.12
C PRO A 413 29.65 -12.97 5.29
N HIS A 414 30.61 -12.18 4.78
CA HIS A 414 30.54 -10.73 4.83
C HIS A 414 29.40 -10.11 3.99
N ASP A 415 28.84 -10.86 3.05
CA ASP A 415 27.72 -10.41 2.21
C ASP A 415 26.34 -10.64 2.86
N THR A 416 26.31 -11.32 4.03
CA THR A 416 25.09 -11.55 4.82
C THR A 416 24.53 -10.25 5.37
N ILE A 417 23.21 -10.23 5.64
CA ILE A 417 22.53 -9.06 6.20
C ILE A 417 23.05 -8.77 7.60
N SER A 418 23.18 -9.81 8.43
CA SER A 418 23.67 -9.72 9.80
C SER A 418 25.08 -9.11 9.90
N GLU A 419 26.03 -9.47 9.02
CA GLU A 419 27.36 -8.85 9.04
C GLU A 419 27.30 -7.35 8.73
N LYS A 420 26.53 -6.96 7.70
CA LYS A 420 26.36 -5.55 7.30
C LYS A 420 25.77 -4.73 8.44
N LEU A 421 24.75 -5.27 9.12
CA LEU A 421 24.13 -4.61 10.27
C LEU A 421 25.10 -4.41 11.43
N ILE A 422 25.90 -5.42 11.79
CA ILE A 422 26.89 -5.28 12.87
C ILE A 422 27.86 -4.15 12.55
N LYS A 423 28.34 -4.08 11.31
CA LYS A 423 29.26 -3.02 10.88
C LYS A 423 28.63 -1.63 11.04
N ASP A 424 27.45 -1.42 10.46
CA ASP A 424 26.81 -0.10 10.46
C ASP A 424 26.38 0.33 11.88
N ILE A 425 25.88 -0.61 12.69
CA ILE A 425 25.51 -0.37 14.09
C ILE A 425 26.75 -0.04 14.93
N LYS A 426 27.89 -0.68 14.68
CA LYS A 426 29.16 -0.37 15.37
C LYS A 426 29.62 1.06 15.10
N GLU A 427 29.37 1.58 13.90
CA GLU A 427 29.76 2.93 13.49
C GLU A 427 28.80 4.01 14.04
N GLU A 428 27.49 3.76 14.05
CA GLU A 428 26.47 4.78 14.37
C GLU A 428 25.83 4.65 15.77
N GLY A 429 25.88 3.47 16.38
CA GLY A 429 25.10 3.10 17.57
C GLY A 429 23.73 2.52 17.22
N TYR A 430 23.21 1.62 18.06
CA TYR A 430 22.04 0.80 17.74
C TYR A 430 20.77 1.64 17.55
N ILE A 431 20.51 2.58 18.46
CA ILE A 431 19.31 3.42 18.35
C ILE A 431 19.42 4.41 17.20
N ASN A 432 20.56 5.07 17.04
CA ASN A 432 20.74 6.09 16.01
C ASN A 432 20.62 5.50 14.60
N PHE A 433 21.26 4.36 14.34
CA PHE A 433 21.20 3.67 13.06
C PHE A 433 19.76 3.36 12.63
N HIS A 434 19.00 2.67 13.49
CA HIS A 434 17.64 2.27 13.16
C HIS A 434 16.66 3.45 13.13
N MET A 435 16.84 4.47 13.97
CA MET A 435 16.02 5.69 13.90
C MET A 435 16.31 6.52 12.65
N ARG A 436 17.57 6.55 12.17
CA ARG A 436 17.91 7.17 10.88
C ARG A 436 17.16 6.46 9.75
N LEU A 437 17.20 5.13 9.71
CA LEU A 437 16.48 4.33 8.72
C LEU A 437 14.96 4.57 8.80
N ALA A 438 14.36 4.52 9.99
CA ALA A 438 12.93 4.77 10.17
C ALA A 438 12.50 6.16 9.63
N LYS A 439 13.33 7.19 9.86
CA LYS A 439 13.11 8.56 9.33
C LYS A 439 13.29 8.62 7.82
N GLU A 440 14.31 7.95 7.28
CA GLU A 440 14.55 7.86 5.84
C GLU A 440 13.39 7.16 5.11
N TYR A 441 12.87 6.08 5.69
CA TYR A 441 11.75 5.32 5.14
C TYR A 441 10.47 6.16 5.12
N LEU A 442 10.18 6.85 6.21
CA LEU A 442 9.06 7.80 6.26
C LEU A 442 9.18 8.89 5.20
N ASN A 443 10.38 9.47 5.02
CA ASN A 443 10.61 10.51 4.01
C ASN A 443 10.40 9.98 2.57
N ASN A 444 10.82 8.75 2.29
CA ASN A 444 10.54 8.09 1.02
C ASN A 444 9.04 7.97 0.75
N PHE A 445 8.24 7.66 1.77
CA PHE A 445 6.78 7.57 1.66
C PHE A 445 6.11 8.93 1.46
N LYS A 446 6.54 9.98 2.16
CA LYS A 446 5.98 11.34 2.02
C LYS A 446 6.04 11.86 0.59
N ASN A 447 7.15 11.61 -0.11
CA ASN A 447 7.33 12.08 -1.49
C ASN A 447 6.37 11.43 -2.50
N LYS A 448 5.72 10.31 -2.14
CA LYS A 448 4.80 9.56 -3.00
C LYS A 448 3.56 9.11 -2.23
N GLU A 449 3.10 9.94 -1.29
CA GLU A 449 2.02 9.56 -0.36
C GLU A 449 0.70 9.22 -1.08
N PHE A 450 0.46 9.86 -2.23
CA PHE A 450 -0.72 9.69 -3.05
C PHE A 450 -0.74 8.41 -3.90
N ASN A 451 0.41 7.78 -4.10
CA ASN A 451 0.55 6.67 -5.05
C ASN A 451 0.14 5.35 -4.42
N LEU A 452 -0.64 4.50 -5.10
CA LEU A 452 -0.93 3.13 -4.69
C LEU A 452 -0.02 2.16 -5.47
N VAL A 453 0.98 1.60 -4.80
CA VAL A 453 2.00 0.74 -5.42
C VAL A 453 1.35 -0.51 -6.00
N GLY A 454 1.67 -0.85 -7.26
CA GLY A 454 1.07 -1.97 -7.99
C GLY A 454 -0.25 -1.62 -8.70
N TYR A 455 -0.73 -0.39 -8.55
CA TYR A 455 -2.00 0.12 -9.10
C TYR A 455 -1.83 1.52 -9.71
N GLU A 456 -0.60 1.89 -10.11
CA GLU A 456 -0.26 3.22 -10.64
C GLU A 456 -0.84 3.53 -12.03
N ASP A 457 -1.48 2.55 -12.65
CA ASP A 457 -2.25 2.68 -13.88
C ASP A 457 -3.69 3.15 -13.65
N LEU A 458 -4.22 3.02 -12.43
CA LEU A 458 -5.52 3.56 -12.06
C LEU A 458 -5.51 5.09 -12.03
N GLU A 459 -6.69 5.70 -12.16
CA GLU A 459 -6.87 7.10 -11.86
C GLU A 459 -6.49 7.40 -10.40
N LEU A 460 -5.81 8.53 -10.19
CA LEU A 460 -5.31 8.88 -8.87
C LEU A 460 -6.42 9.02 -7.82
N SER A 461 -7.61 9.47 -8.20
CA SER A 461 -8.78 9.52 -7.32
C SER A 461 -9.15 8.13 -6.78
N THR A 462 -9.13 7.10 -7.64
CA THR A 462 -9.39 5.70 -7.26
C THR A 462 -8.31 5.17 -6.32
N GLN A 463 -7.04 5.46 -6.62
CA GLN A 463 -5.91 5.07 -5.77
C GLN A 463 -6.04 5.65 -4.35
N ILE A 464 -6.40 6.93 -4.23
CA ILE A 464 -6.62 7.61 -2.94
C ILE A 464 -7.75 6.93 -2.16
N LEU A 465 -8.88 6.65 -2.82
CA LEU A 465 -10.01 5.99 -2.17
C LEU A 465 -9.62 4.61 -1.64
N ILE A 466 -8.86 3.82 -2.41
CA ILE A 466 -8.37 2.50 -1.99
C ILE A 466 -7.39 2.63 -0.82
N LEU A 467 -6.46 3.59 -0.83
CA LEU A 467 -5.54 3.82 0.30
C LEU A 467 -6.30 4.15 1.59
N ASP A 468 -7.32 4.99 1.51
CA ASP A 468 -8.18 5.32 2.65
C ASP A 468 -9.04 4.12 3.09
N ALA A 469 -9.47 3.26 2.16
CA ALA A 469 -10.19 2.03 2.47
C ALA A 469 -9.30 1.03 3.23
N ILE A 470 -8.09 0.77 2.72
CA ILE A 470 -7.09 -0.08 3.37
C ILE A 470 -6.79 0.42 4.79
N LYS A 471 -6.60 1.74 4.96
CA LYS A 471 -6.37 2.36 6.27
C LYS A 471 -7.48 2.03 7.27
N ARG A 472 -8.74 2.05 6.84
CA ARG A 472 -9.92 1.82 7.68
C ARG A 472 -10.33 0.35 7.80
N GLY A 473 -9.62 -0.55 7.11
CA GLY A 473 -9.97 -1.98 7.09
C GLY A 473 -11.15 -2.32 6.18
N ILE A 474 -11.50 -1.45 5.25
CA ILE A 474 -12.53 -1.71 4.23
C ILE A 474 -11.85 -2.48 3.10
N GLU A 475 -12.35 -3.68 2.84
CA GLU A 475 -11.80 -4.55 1.81
C GLU A 475 -12.14 -4.01 0.42
N PHE A 476 -11.22 -4.16 -0.53
CA PHE A 476 -11.48 -3.82 -1.92
C PHE A 476 -11.21 -5.00 -2.84
N ASN A 477 -12.02 -5.12 -3.90
CA ASN A 477 -11.76 -6.02 -5.00
C ASN A 477 -11.77 -5.25 -6.33
N MET A 478 -10.81 -5.57 -7.18
CA MET A 478 -10.69 -4.98 -8.52
C MET A 478 -11.63 -5.71 -9.48
N MET A 479 -12.62 -5.01 -10.03
CA MET A 479 -13.59 -5.59 -10.96
C MET A 479 -13.22 -5.31 -12.41
N ASP A 480 -12.93 -4.05 -12.73
CA ASP A 480 -12.42 -3.62 -14.03
C ASP A 480 -11.37 -2.54 -13.84
N ARG A 481 -10.12 -2.93 -14.09
CA ARG A 481 -8.94 -2.09 -13.91
C ARG A 481 -8.89 -0.92 -14.88
N LEU A 482 -9.34 -1.12 -16.13
CA LEU A 482 -9.32 -0.07 -17.15
C LEU A 482 -10.39 0.99 -16.86
N GLU A 483 -11.56 0.55 -16.42
CA GLU A 483 -12.70 1.43 -16.11
C GLU A 483 -12.66 2.01 -14.70
N ASN A 484 -11.63 1.72 -13.90
CA ASN A 484 -11.52 2.13 -12.49
C ASN A 484 -12.72 1.68 -11.66
N PHE A 485 -13.17 0.45 -11.89
CA PHE A 485 -14.33 -0.15 -11.25
C PHE A 485 -13.89 -1.10 -10.13
N ILE A 486 -14.28 -0.78 -8.91
CA ILE A 486 -13.96 -1.56 -7.71
C ILE A 486 -15.23 -1.86 -6.91
N SER A 487 -15.18 -2.92 -6.10
CA SER A 487 -16.12 -3.10 -4.99
C SER A 487 -15.40 -2.84 -3.67
N LEU A 488 -16.06 -2.16 -2.74
CA LEU A 488 -15.63 -1.93 -1.38
C LEU A 488 -16.55 -2.71 -0.43
N SER A 489 -16.00 -3.39 0.57
CA SER A 489 -16.78 -4.22 1.51
C SER A 489 -16.38 -3.95 2.96
N ASP A 490 -17.37 -3.77 3.81
CA ASP A 490 -17.22 -3.68 5.27
C ASP A 490 -18.22 -4.65 5.92
N GLY A 491 -17.73 -5.81 6.34
CA GLY A 491 -18.56 -6.94 6.74
C GLY A 491 -19.49 -7.39 5.59
N GLU A 492 -20.79 -7.43 5.85
CA GLU A 492 -21.80 -7.85 4.86
C GLU A 492 -22.18 -6.74 3.86
N LYS A 493 -21.79 -5.48 4.12
CA LYS A 493 -22.15 -4.35 3.28
C LYS A 493 -21.14 -4.20 2.14
N VAL A 494 -21.64 -4.25 0.91
CA VAL A 494 -20.84 -4.10 -0.32
C VAL A 494 -21.31 -2.87 -1.10
N GLU A 495 -20.36 -2.04 -1.52
CA GLU A 495 -20.58 -0.85 -2.34
C GLU A 495 -19.76 -0.94 -3.64
N TYR A 496 -20.39 -0.64 -4.77
CA TYR A 496 -19.75 -0.61 -6.07
C TYR A 496 -19.39 0.82 -6.44
N VAL A 497 -18.11 1.05 -6.75
CA VAL A 497 -17.58 2.40 -7.01
C VAL A 497 -16.82 2.40 -8.33
N LYS A 498 -17.18 3.36 -9.19
CA LYS A 498 -16.45 3.65 -10.43
C LYS A 498 -15.79 5.03 -10.35
N GLN A 499 -14.50 5.11 -10.69
CA GLN A 499 -13.74 6.38 -10.73
C GLN A 499 -13.85 7.19 -9.42
N ALA A 500 -13.78 6.48 -8.30
CA ALA A 500 -13.92 6.95 -6.91
C ALA A 500 -15.25 7.61 -6.50
N THR A 501 -15.91 8.36 -7.39
CA THR A 501 -17.05 9.23 -7.02
C THR A 501 -18.39 8.79 -7.61
N LYS A 502 -18.41 7.86 -8.57
CA LYS A 502 -19.67 7.28 -9.06
C LYS A 502 -20.04 6.10 -8.17
N THR A 503 -21.06 6.31 -7.34
CA THR A 503 -21.47 5.37 -6.29
C THR A 503 -22.97 5.11 -6.33
N SER A 504 -23.45 4.20 -5.48
CA SER A 504 -24.87 3.92 -5.27
C SER A 504 -25.67 5.12 -4.70
N LYS A 505 -24.98 6.13 -4.17
CA LYS A 505 -25.58 7.27 -3.46
C LYS A 505 -26.18 8.29 -4.42
N ASP A 506 -25.67 8.37 -5.64
CA ASP A 506 -26.21 9.21 -6.69
C ASP A 506 -27.06 8.38 -7.66
N SER A 507 -28.27 8.85 -7.94
CA SER A 507 -29.16 8.16 -8.86
C SER A 507 -28.73 8.31 -10.32
N TYR A 508 -29.15 7.39 -11.18
CA TYR A 508 -28.88 7.50 -12.63
C TYR A 508 -29.36 8.83 -13.21
N ILE A 509 -30.54 9.31 -12.79
CA ILE A 509 -31.09 10.58 -13.28
C ILE A 509 -30.29 11.79 -12.77
N THR A 510 -29.72 11.72 -11.56
CA THR A 510 -28.84 12.75 -11.00
C THR A 510 -27.64 13.01 -11.91
N ALA A 511 -27.00 11.95 -12.42
CA ALA A 511 -25.88 12.06 -13.35
C ALA A 511 -26.30 12.68 -14.69
N LEU A 512 -27.42 12.23 -15.28
CA LEU A 512 -27.94 12.76 -16.55
C LEU A 512 -28.34 14.23 -16.46
N ILE A 513 -28.89 14.66 -15.31
CA ILE A 513 -29.19 16.07 -15.05
C ILE A 513 -27.91 16.90 -15.12
N MET A 514 -26.87 16.49 -14.39
CA MET A 514 -25.59 17.21 -14.33
C MET A 514 -24.82 17.20 -15.66
N GLU A 515 -24.91 16.12 -16.44
CA GLU A 515 -24.33 16.05 -17.78
C GLU A 515 -24.97 17.07 -18.74
N ASN A 516 -26.25 17.38 -18.54
CA ASN A 516 -26.99 18.34 -19.37
C ASN A 516 -27.03 19.73 -18.73
N LYS A 517 -26.15 20.62 -19.22
CA LYS A 517 -26.01 22.01 -18.73
C LYS A 517 -27.31 22.81 -18.74
N LEU A 518 -28.20 22.56 -19.71
CA LEU A 518 -29.50 23.24 -19.78
C LEU A 518 -30.43 22.80 -18.67
N VAL A 519 -30.64 21.48 -18.55
CA VAL A 519 -31.51 20.90 -17.52
C VAL A 519 -31.01 21.28 -16.12
N THR A 520 -29.70 21.19 -15.89
CA THR A 520 -29.09 21.64 -14.63
C THR A 520 -29.43 23.10 -14.34
N LYS A 521 -29.27 24.00 -15.31
CA LYS A 521 -29.54 25.43 -15.12
C LYS A 521 -31.01 25.73 -14.86
N ASP A 522 -31.92 25.06 -15.55
CA ASP A 522 -33.35 25.25 -15.34
C ASP A 522 -33.76 24.82 -13.93
N ILE A 523 -33.29 23.66 -13.48
CA ILE A 523 -33.51 23.18 -12.09
C ILE A 523 -32.93 24.17 -11.08
N LEU A 524 -31.71 24.67 -11.28
CA LEU A 524 -31.11 25.65 -10.39
C LEU A 524 -31.92 26.95 -10.35
N ARG A 525 -32.39 27.43 -11.50
CA ARG A 525 -33.20 28.65 -11.60
C ARG A 525 -34.55 28.50 -10.89
N GLU A 526 -35.23 27.37 -11.06
CA GLU A 526 -36.48 27.05 -10.35
C GLU A 526 -36.30 26.99 -8.83
N ASN A 527 -35.09 26.68 -8.36
CA ASN A 527 -34.72 26.67 -6.95
C ASN A 527 -34.15 28.01 -6.46
N ASN A 528 -34.31 29.10 -7.22
CA ASN A 528 -33.79 30.44 -6.92
C ASN A 528 -32.27 30.51 -6.75
N ILE A 529 -31.53 29.66 -7.47
CA ILE A 529 -30.07 29.66 -7.49
C ILE A 529 -29.59 30.41 -8.73
N ARG A 530 -28.63 31.31 -8.55
CA ARG A 530 -28.11 32.14 -9.63
C ARG A 530 -27.27 31.32 -10.61
N VAL A 531 -27.66 31.36 -11.88
CA VAL A 531 -26.95 30.83 -13.03
C VAL A 531 -26.81 31.90 -14.11
N PRO A 532 -25.83 31.82 -15.02
CA PRO A 532 -25.71 32.74 -16.15
C PRO A 532 -27.00 32.81 -16.96
N LYS A 533 -27.56 34.01 -17.10
CA LYS A 533 -28.68 34.29 -18.01
C LYS A 533 -28.24 34.10 -19.46
N GLY A 534 -29.12 33.57 -20.31
CA GLY A 534 -28.78 33.32 -21.70
C GLY A 534 -29.91 32.68 -22.48
N LYS A 535 -29.61 32.30 -23.72
CA LYS A 535 -30.47 31.49 -24.59
C LYS A 535 -29.69 30.32 -25.17
N ASP A 536 -30.38 29.23 -25.44
CA ASP A 536 -29.92 28.12 -26.25
C ASP A 536 -30.43 28.18 -27.67
N TYR A 537 -29.66 27.59 -28.58
CA TYR A 537 -29.95 27.54 -30.00
C TYR A 537 -29.60 26.16 -30.56
N ASP A 538 -30.53 25.56 -31.29
CA ASP A 538 -30.32 24.36 -32.12
C ASP A 538 -30.14 24.70 -33.62
N ASN A 539 -30.29 25.98 -33.96
CA ASN A 539 -30.16 26.49 -35.32
C ASN A 539 -29.16 27.65 -35.39
N ILE A 540 -28.17 27.51 -36.27
CA ILE A 540 -27.09 28.49 -36.45
C ILE A 540 -27.59 29.84 -36.95
N ASP A 541 -28.59 29.87 -37.83
CA ASP A 541 -29.11 31.10 -38.41
C ASP A 541 -29.92 31.88 -37.39
N GLU A 542 -30.66 31.20 -36.51
CA GLU A 542 -31.36 31.81 -35.39
C GLU A 542 -30.38 32.44 -34.39
N ALA A 543 -29.33 31.70 -34.00
CA ALA A 543 -28.28 32.20 -33.11
C ALA A 543 -27.60 33.47 -33.67
N LYS A 544 -27.28 33.47 -34.98
CA LYS A 544 -26.70 34.63 -35.68
C LYS A 544 -27.67 35.81 -35.75
N LYS A 545 -28.96 35.56 -35.97
CA LYS A 545 -30.00 36.60 -36.04
C LYS A 545 -30.15 37.34 -34.71
N ASP A 546 -30.02 36.62 -33.60
CA ASP A 546 -30.16 37.15 -32.24
C ASP A 546 -28.97 37.99 -31.76
N PHE A 547 -27.96 38.26 -32.60
CA PHE A 547 -26.84 39.18 -32.28
C PHE A 547 -27.29 40.49 -31.63
N ARG A 548 -28.43 41.06 -32.06
CA ARG A 548 -28.96 42.32 -31.53
C ARG A 548 -29.38 42.24 -30.06
N LEU A 549 -29.72 41.06 -29.56
CA LEU A 549 -30.10 40.84 -28.16
C LEU A 549 -28.87 40.88 -27.24
N PHE A 550 -27.71 40.47 -27.76
CA PHE A 550 -26.48 40.37 -26.99
C PHE A 550 -25.53 41.55 -27.20
N LYS A 551 -25.72 42.33 -28.28
CA LYS A 551 -24.84 43.46 -28.60
C LYS A 551 -24.74 44.45 -27.44
N GLY A 552 -23.52 44.65 -26.94
CA GLY A 552 -23.22 45.57 -25.83
C GLY A 552 -23.24 44.89 -24.45
N GLU A 553 -23.70 43.64 -24.38
CA GLU A 553 -23.56 42.79 -23.20
C GLU A 553 -22.21 42.07 -23.24
N LYS A 554 -21.72 41.63 -22.08
CA LYS A 554 -20.58 40.71 -22.02
C LYS A 554 -21.11 39.29 -22.10
N ILE A 555 -20.61 38.49 -23.03
CA ILE A 555 -21.17 37.16 -23.30
C ILE A 555 -20.12 36.06 -23.39
N VAL A 556 -20.60 34.82 -23.24
CA VAL A 556 -19.88 33.58 -23.54
C VAL A 556 -20.72 32.78 -24.51
N ILE A 557 -20.10 32.33 -25.61
CA ILE A 557 -20.70 31.41 -26.58
C ILE A 557 -20.03 30.06 -26.38
N LYS A 558 -20.80 29.01 -26.10
CA LYS A 558 -20.26 27.67 -25.84
C LYS A 558 -21.22 26.58 -26.34
N PRO A 559 -20.73 25.39 -26.70
CA PRO A 559 -21.61 24.31 -27.13
C PRO A 559 -22.26 23.62 -25.92
N LYS A 560 -23.38 22.93 -26.12
CA LYS A 560 -24.18 22.34 -25.02
C LYS A 560 -23.42 21.25 -24.26
N SER A 561 -22.69 20.40 -24.97
CA SER A 561 -21.98 19.25 -24.40
C SER A 561 -20.54 19.19 -24.94
N THR A 562 -19.61 19.92 -24.31
CA THR A 562 -18.17 19.78 -24.64
C THR A 562 -17.29 19.70 -23.41
N ASN A 563 -16.14 19.05 -23.62
CA ASN A 563 -15.05 18.96 -22.67
C ASN A 563 -13.87 19.84 -23.10
N PHE A 564 -13.02 20.22 -22.15
CA PHE A 564 -11.74 20.91 -22.37
C PHE A 564 -11.79 22.29 -23.01
N GLY A 565 -12.97 22.92 -23.08
CA GLY A 565 -13.12 24.28 -23.60
C GLY A 565 -13.11 24.40 -25.11
N LEU A 566 -13.22 23.29 -25.84
CA LEU A 566 -13.40 23.30 -27.29
C LEU A 566 -14.73 23.96 -27.65
N GLY A 567 -14.69 24.84 -28.64
CA GLY A 567 -15.87 25.58 -29.11
C GLY A 567 -16.30 26.76 -28.25
N ILE A 568 -15.56 27.11 -27.18
CA ILE A 568 -15.91 28.20 -26.27
C ILE A 568 -15.27 29.51 -26.73
N SER A 569 -16.08 30.56 -26.87
CA SER A 569 -15.64 31.93 -27.17
C SER A 569 -16.12 32.89 -26.08
N ILE A 570 -15.21 33.72 -25.55
CA ILE A 570 -15.49 34.64 -24.45
C ILE A 570 -15.37 36.07 -24.95
N PHE A 571 -16.38 36.89 -24.69
CA PHE A 571 -16.43 38.30 -25.06
C PHE A 571 -16.63 39.18 -23.81
N PRO A 572 -15.55 39.59 -23.13
CA PRO A 572 -15.61 40.36 -21.89
C PRO A 572 -15.85 41.87 -22.10
N GLY A 573 -15.92 42.32 -23.35
CA GLY A 573 -16.08 43.72 -23.77
C GLY A 573 -16.83 43.83 -25.10
N GLU A 574 -16.60 44.89 -25.87
CA GLU A 574 -17.24 45.06 -27.19
C GLU A 574 -16.68 44.06 -28.22
N TYR A 575 -17.55 43.57 -29.11
CA TYR A 575 -17.20 42.66 -30.20
C TYR A 575 -17.98 42.99 -31.46
N SER A 576 -17.40 42.65 -32.61
CA SER A 576 -18.01 42.88 -33.90
C SER A 576 -19.06 41.81 -34.22
N ARG A 577 -19.95 42.11 -35.18
CA ARG A 577 -20.90 41.11 -35.70
C ARG A 577 -20.18 39.91 -36.33
N GLU A 578 -19.04 40.16 -36.99
CA GLU A 578 -18.27 39.13 -37.66
C GLU A 578 -17.62 38.16 -36.65
N ASP A 579 -17.07 38.69 -35.55
CA ASP A 579 -16.48 37.87 -34.49
C ASP A 579 -17.54 37.03 -33.79
N TYR A 580 -18.72 37.61 -33.54
CA TYR A 580 -19.86 36.88 -32.99
C TYR A 580 -20.31 35.73 -33.91
N ASP A 581 -20.52 36.01 -35.20
CA ASP A 581 -20.96 34.99 -36.16
C ASP A 581 -19.93 33.85 -36.29
N LYS A 582 -18.63 34.17 -36.25
CA LYS A 582 -17.54 33.17 -36.22
C LYS A 582 -17.55 32.35 -34.93
N ALA A 583 -17.72 32.98 -33.78
CA ALA A 583 -17.81 32.28 -32.50
C ALA A 583 -19.01 31.32 -32.46
N VAL A 584 -20.16 31.73 -32.99
CA VAL A 584 -21.34 30.88 -33.18
C VAL A 584 -21.01 29.69 -34.09
N GLU A 585 -20.36 29.91 -35.24
CA GLU A 585 -19.94 28.83 -36.13
C GLU A 585 -18.97 27.85 -35.47
N ILE A 586 -17.99 28.36 -34.73
CA ILE A 586 -17.02 27.54 -34.00
C ILE A 586 -17.75 26.67 -32.98
N ALA A 587 -18.72 27.21 -32.24
CA ALA A 587 -19.47 26.45 -31.26
C ALA A 587 -20.34 25.36 -31.93
N PHE A 588 -21.02 25.65 -33.04
CA PHE A 588 -21.83 24.68 -33.79
C PHE A 588 -21.04 23.59 -34.50
N ARG A 589 -19.73 23.78 -34.72
CA ARG A 589 -18.85 22.71 -35.21
C ARG A 589 -18.63 21.62 -34.17
N GLU A 590 -18.74 21.97 -32.89
CA GLU A 590 -18.48 21.05 -31.77
C GLU A 590 -19.76 20.38 -31.25
N ASP A 591 -20.93 21.02 -31.37
CA ASP A 591 -22.22 20.46 -30.95
C ASP A 591 -23.35 20.92 -31.87
N SER A 592 -24.37 20.07 -32.03
CA SER A 592 -25.63 20.38 -32.70
C SER A 592 -26.44 21.52 -32.05
N SER A 593 -26.10 21.90 -30.82
CA SER A 593 -26.76 22.94 -30.05
C SER A 593 -25.75 23.74 -29.21
N ILE A 594 -25.99 25.04 -29.08
CA ILE A 594 -25.11 25.98 -28.37
C ILE A 594 -25.86 26.82 -27.35
N LEU A 595 -25.08 27.48 -26.49
CA LEU A 595 -25.51 28.39 -25.43
C LEU A 595 -24.83 29.74 -25.64
N ILE A 596 -25.61 30.82 -25.57
CA ILE A 596 -25.11 32.19 -25.54
C ILE A 596 -25.55 32.80 -24.22
N GLU A 597 -24.59 33.10 -23.35
CA GLU A 597 -24.81 33.39 -21.94
C GLU A 597 -24.11 34.68 -21.51
N GLU A 598 -24.58 35.29 -20.42
CA GLU A 598 -23.88 36.38 -19.76
C GLU A 598 -22.48 35.93 -19.29
N PHE A 599 -21.48 36.77 -19.54
CA PHE A 599 -20.15 36.60 -18.98
C PHE A 599 -20.16 37.07 -17.52
N MET A 600 -19.98 36.12 -16.59
CA MET A 600 -19.86 36.46 -15.18
C MET A 600 -18.44 36.93 -14.86
N THR A 601 -18.33 38.07 -14.19
CA THR A 601 -17.07 38.58 -13.67
C THR A 601 -16.69 37.85 -12.39
N GLY A 602 -15.39 37.78 -12.11
CA GLY A 602 -14.86 37.16 -10.90
C GLY A 602 -13.89 36.02 -11.20
N LYS A 603 -13.49 35.30 -10.15
CA LYS A 603 -12.64 34.10 -10.24
C LYS A 603 -13.49 32.85 -10.12
N GLU A 604 -13.10 31.81 -10.83
CA GLU A 604 -13.73 30.50 -10.73
C GLU A 604 -13.18 29.72 -9.52
N TYR A 605 -14.11 29.13 -8.76
CA TYR A 605 -13.84 28.26 -7.63
C TYR A 605 -14.64 26.97 -7.77
N ARG A 606 -13.96 25.85 -7.60
CA ARG A 606 -14.54 24.50 -7.61
C ARG A 606 -14.78 24.05 -6.18
N PHE A 607 -16.04 23.86 -5.83
CA PHE A 607 -16.46 23.32 -4.54
C PHE A 607 -16.69 21.82 -4.70
N LEU A 608 -16.15 21.02 -3.79
CA LEU A 608 -16.40 19.59 -3.68
C LEU A 608 -17.44 19.37 -2.58
N VAL A 609 -18.63 18.97 -2.97
CA VAL A 609 -19.71 18.58 -2.07
C VAL A 609 -19.73 17.06 -1.95
N ILE A 610 -19.72 16.55 -0.71
CA ILE A 610 -19.88 15.14 -0.38
C ILE A 610 -20.89 15.04 0.77
N GLY A 611 -22.01 14.36 0.54
CA GLY A 611 -23.14 14.32 1.46
C GLY A 611 -23.73 15.71 1.70
N GLU A 612 -23.74 16.14 2.96
CA GLU A 612 -24.24 17.46 3.37
C GLU A 612 -23.12 18.47 3.66
N GLU A 613 -21.88 18.17 3.26
CA GLU A 613 -20.69 18.97 3.56
C GLU A 613 -19.99 19.47 2.29
N VAL A 614 -19.51 20.72 2.32
CA VAL A 614 -18.49 21.21 1.37
C VAL A 614 -17.13 20.80 1.91
N VAL A 615 -16.60 19.68 1.41
CA VAL A 615 -15.35 19.09 1.86
C VAL A 615 -14.14 19.91 1.45
N GLY A 616 -14.17 20.52 0.27
CA GLY A 616 -13.05 21.34 -0.23
C GLY A 616 -13.50 22.40 -1.22
N ILE A 617 -12.75 23.51 -1.28
CA ILE A 617 -12.94 24.57 -2.27
C ILE A 617 -11.58 24.91 -2.87
N LEU A 618 -11.52 24.97 -4.19
CA LEU A 618 -10.27 25.08 -4.93
C LEU A 618 -10.36 26.16 -6.00
N HIS A 619 -9.35 27.03 -6.04
CA HIS A 619 -9.09 27.92 -7.16
C HIS A 619 -7.99 27.31 -8.04
N ARG A 620 -8.19 27.34 -9.35
CA ARG A 620 -7.19 26.90 -10.31
C ARG A 620 -6.51 28.11 -10.94
N GLU A 621 -5.19 28.21 -10.83
CA GLU A 621 -4.42 29.21 -11.55
C GLU A 621 -3.83 28.59 -12.84
N PRO A 622 -3.78 29.33 -13.96
CA PRO A 622 -3.05 28.90 -15.16
C PRO A 622 -1.59 28.57 -14.86
N ALA A 623 -1.00 27.72 -15.71
CA ALA A 623 0.41 27.37 -15.62
C ALA A 623 1.27 28.65 -15.52
N ASN A 624 2.14 28.73 -14.51
CA ASN A 624 2.84 29.96 -14.17
C ASN A 624 4.19 29.69 -13.50
N VAL A 625 5.04 30.73 -13.46
CA VAL A 625 6.26 30.80 -12.65
C VAL A 625 6.35 32.16 -11.94
N ILE A 626 7.10 32.22 -10.85
CA ILE A 626 7.38 33.46 -10.11
C ILE A 626 8.87 33.75 -10.25
N GLY A 627 9.22 34.95 -10.73
CA GLY A 627 10.60 35.39 -10.87
C GLY A 627 11.32 35.49 -9.54
N ASN A 628 12.58 35.07 -9.54
CA ASN A 628 13.55 35.34 -8.47
C ASN A 628 14.50 36.50 -8.84
N GLY A 629 14.35 37.09 -10.04
CA GLY A 629 15.21 38.15 -10.56
C GLY A 629 16.51 37.68 -11.22
N GLU A 630 16.78 36.37 -11.23
CA GLU A 630 18.05 35.80 -11.70
C GLU A 630 17.85 34.70 -12.76
N SER A 631 16.86 33.84 -12.57
CA SER A 631 16.58 32.68 -13.42
C SER A 631 15.63 33.03 -14.56
N THR A 632 15.87 32.40 -15.71
CA THR A 632 14.97 32.44 -16.87
C THR A 632 13.66 31.70 -16.59
N ILE A 633 12.61 31.98 -17.38
CA ILE A 633 11.36 31.21 -17.32
C ILE A 633 11.62 29.70 -17.49
N GLU A 634 12.53 29.32 -18.40
CA GLU A 634 12.90 27.91 -18.62
C GLU A 634 13.46 27.24 -17.35
N GLU A 635 14.39 27.90 -16.67
CA GLU A 635 14.98 27.41 -15.42
C GLU A 635 13.95 27.36 -14.29
N LEU A 636 13.10 28.38 -14.17
CA LEU A 636 12.03 28.42 -13.16
C LEU A 636 11.00 27.31 -13.38
N VAL A 637 10.65 27.00 -14.63
CA VAL A 637 9.79 25.86 -14.96
C VAL A 637 10.46 24.54 -14.61
N SER A 638 11.75 24.39 -14.93
CA SER A 638 12.52 23.21 -14.57
C SER A 638 12.52 22.98 -13.06
N GLU A 639 12.73 24.04 -12.27
CA GLU A 639 12.68 23.99 -10.81
C GLU A 639 11.29 23.65 -10.28
N LYS A 640 10.24 24.33 -10.77
CA LYS A 640 8.85 24.07 -10.37
C LYS A 640 8.42 22.63 -10.68
N ASN A 641 8.93 22.05 -11.76
CA ASN A 641 8.68 20.66 -12.15
C ASN A 641 9.46 19.61 -11.34
N LYS A 642 10.33 20.01 -10.40
CA LYS A 642 10.95 19.10 -9.42
C LYS A 642 10.02 18.76 -8.27
N ASP A 643 8.93 19.51 -8.09
CA ASP A 643 7.88 19.19 -7.12
C ASP A 643 7.38 17.75 -7.31
N PRO A 644 7.40 16.90 -6.26
CA PRO A 644 6.99 15.50 -6.36
C PRO A 644 5.52 15.33 -6.76
N LEU A 645 4.67 16.35 -6.56
CA LEU A 645 3.28 16.33 -7.00
C LEU A 645 3.15 16.46 -8.53
N ARG A 646 4.20 16.89 -9.24
CA ARG A 646 4.18 17.08 -10.70
C ARG A 646 4.75 15.89 -11.47
N GLY A 647 3.90 15.31 -12.31
CA GLY A 647 4.23 14.17 -13.17
C GLY A 647 3.60 14.28 -14.55
N LYS A 648 3.30 13.12 -15.14
CA LYS A 648 2.71 13.02 -16.48
C LYS A 648 1.51 12.09 -16.46
N GLY A 649 0.45 12.47 -17.17
CA GLY A 649 -0.66 11.57 -17.54
C GLY A 649 -1.58 11.23 -16.37
N TYR A 650 -1.89 12.20 -15.51
CA TYR A 650 -2.83 12.06 -14.37
C TYR A 650 -2.46 11.00 -13.32
N LYS A 651 -1.23 10.48 -13.36
CA LYS A 651 -0.67 9.58 -12.34
C LYS A 651 -0.13 10.31 -11.11
N THR A 652 -0.17 11.64 -11.14
CA THR A 652 0.28 12.54 -10.09
C THR A 652 -0.76 13.65 -9.91
N PRO A 653 -0.84 14.29 -8.74
CA PRO A 653 -1.84 15.32 -8.48
C PRO A 653 -1.80 16.51 -9.45
N LEU A 654 -0.60 16.86 -9.92
CA LEU A 654 -0.35 17.96 -10.85
C LEU A 654 0.35 17.45 -12.11
N GLU A 655 0.12 18.12 -13.24
CA GLU A 655 0.89 17.87 -14.46
C GLU A 655 2.14 18.76 -14.49
N LYS A 656 3.23 18.23 -15.06
CA LYS A 656 4.42 19.03 -15.38
C LYS A 656 4.08 20.11 -16.39
N ILE A 657 4.59 21.31 -16.15
CA ILE A 657 4.53 22.43 -17.09
C ILE A 657 5.43 22.08 -18.28
N LYS A 658 4.88 22.13 -19.49
CA LYS A 658 5.62 21.92 -20.73
C LYS A 658 5.89 23.28 -21.37
N LEU A 659 7.06 23.45 -21.97
CA LEU A 659 7.38 24.64 -22.78
C LEU A 659 7.29 24.23 -24.25
N GLY A 660 6.06 24.17 -24.76
CA GLY A 660 5.79 23.85 -26.16
C GLY A 660 5.46 25.08 -27.00
N GLU A 661 5.07 24.85 -28.25
CA GLU A 661 4.71 25.91 -29.21
C GLU A 661 3.59 26.82 -28.69
N ILE A 662 2.59 26.25 -28.00
CA ILE A 662 1.45 27.04 -27.50
C ILE A 662 1.90 27.96 -26.36
N GLU A 663 2.74 27.49 -25.43
CA GLU A 663 3.32 28.34 -24.38
C GLU A 663 4.21 29.43 -24.97
N GLU A 664 4.99 29.11 -26.01
CA GLU A 664 5.83 30.10 -26.70
C GLU A 664 4.98 31.19 -27.36
N MET A 665 3.92 30.80 -28.09
CA MET A 665 2.98 31.75 -28.69
C MET A 665 2.32 32.64 -27.63
N PHE A 666 1.90 32.06 -26.51
CA PHE A 666 1.27 32.80 -25.42
C PHE A 666 2.22 33.81 -24.77
N LEU A 667 3.48 33.44 -24.55
CA LEU A 667 4.51 34.37 -24.06
C LEU A 667 4.83 35.46 -25.07
N LYS A 668 4.92 35.12 -26.36
CA LYS A 668 5.19 36.08 -27.43
C LYS A 668 4.12 37.16 -27.51
N ASN A 669 2.86 36.81 -27.29
CA ASN A 669 1.75 37.78 -27.20
C ASN A 669 1.89 38.74 -26.01
N GLN A 670 2.62 38.35 -24.97
CA GLN A 670 2.99 39.21 -23.83
C GLN A 670 4.31 39.97 -24.05
N GLY A 671 4.96 39.80 -25.21
CA GLY A 671 6.28 40.36 -25.50
C GLY A 671 7.43 39.63 -24.78
N LEU A 672 7.20 38.41 -24.30
CA LEU A 672 8.16 37.60 -23.54
C LEU A 672 8.65 36.39 -24.35
N SER A 673 9.68 35.72 -23.84
CA SER A 673 10.21 34.45 -24.37
C SER A 673 10.67 33.57 -23.22
N PHE A 674 10.95 32.28 -23.47
CA PHE A 674 11.45 31.37 -22.43
C PHE A 674 12.76 31.83 -21.77
N LYS A 675 13.56 32.66 -22.45
CA LYS A 675 14.81 33.23 -21.95
C LYS A 675 14.63 34.52 -21.15
N TYR A 676 13.41 35.04 -21.03
CA TYR A 676 13.14 36.19 -20.18
C TYR A 676 13.43 35.84 -18.72
N ILE A 677 14.07 36.75 -18.00
CA ILE A 677 14.33 36.66 -16.55
C ILE A 677 13.28 37.52 -15.86
N PRO A 678 12.24 36.94 -15.23
CA PRO A 678 11.24 37.72 -14.54
C PRO A 678 11.82 38.36 -13.27
N LYS A 679 11.38 39.58 -12.97
CA LYS A 679 11.81 40.31 -11.77
C LYS A 679 11.42 39.52 -10.51
N ASN A 680 12.13 39.77 -9.42
CA ASN A 680 11.80 39.14 -8.16
C ASN A 680 10.34 39.42 -7.75
N GLY A 681 9.54 38.37 -7.58
CA GLY A 681 8.10 38.43 -7.28
C GLY A 681 7.18 38.63 -8.49
N GLU A 682 7.71 38.78 -9.71
CA GLU A 682 6.90 38.89 -10.93
C GLU A 682 6.32 37.52 -11.31
N LYS A 683 4.99 37.40 -11.33
CA LYS A 683 4.30 36.19 -11.77
C LYS A 683 4.07 36.23 -13.27
N ILE A 684 4.58 35.23 -13.99
CA ILE A 684 4.39 35.06 -15.43
C ILE A 684 3.48 33.87 -15.69
N TYR A 685 2.41 34.08 -16.47
CA TYR A 685 1.54 33.01 -16.94
C TYR A 685 2.04 32.46 -18.27
N LEU A 686 1.95 31.14 -18.41
CA LEU A 686 2.40 30.35 -19.55
C LEU A 686 1.22 29.82 -20.38
N ARG A 687 0.01 29.86 -19.81
CA ARG A 687 -1.25 29.46 -20.44
C ARG A 687 -2.35 30.44 -20.09
N GLU A 688 -3.35 30.51 -20.96
CA GLU A 688 -4.59 31.24 -20.70
C GLU A 688 -5.57 30.43 -19.84
N ASN A 689 -5.67 29.12 -20.09
CA ASN A 689 -6.55 28.24 -19.33
C ASN A 689 -5.97 27.85 -17.96
N SER A 690 -6.85 27.67 -16.98
CA SER A 690 -6.51 27.27 -15.60
C SER A 690 -6.50 25.74 -15.40
N ASN A 691 -6.33 24.96 -16.47
CA ASN A 691 -6.41 23.51 -16.36
C ASN A 691 -5.19 22.92 -15.65
N ILE A 692 -5.43 22.01 -14.71
CA ILE A 692 -4.35 21.25 -14.05
C ILE A 692 -3.60 20.39 -15.08
N SER A 693 -4.31 19.88 -16.10
CA SER A 693 -3.76 19.07 -17.18
C SER A 693 -2.79 19.80 -18.11
N THR A 694 -2.75 21.14 -18.06
CA THR A 694 -1.79 21.98 -18.80
C THR A 694 -0.70 22.55 -17.89
N GLY A 695 -0.59 22.04 -16.66
CA GLY A 695 0.41 22.45 -15.67
C GLY A 695 -0.06 23.56 -14.72
N GLY A 696 -1.36 23.85 -14.68
CA GLY A 696 -1.96 24.78 -13.73
C GLY A 696 -1.79 24.37 -12.26
N ASP A 697 -2.01 25.33 -11.36
CA ASP A 697 -1.85 25.15 -9.92
C ASP A 697 -3.22 25.00 -9.24
N SER A 698 -3.38 24.01 -8.37
CA SER A 698 -4.52 23.88 -7.46
C SER A 698 -4.25 24.58 -6.14
N ILE A 699 -5.07 25.58 -5.80
CA ILE A 699 -4.95 26.34 -4.56
C ILE A 699 -6.20 26.15 -3.74
N ASP A 700 -6.04 25.68 -2.51
CA ASP A 700 -7.15 25.46 -1.60
C ASP A 700 -7.58 26.76 -0.88
N PHE A 701 -8.89 27.00 -0.92
CA PHE A 701 -9.60 28.18 -0.42
C PHE A 701 -10.72 27.82 0.57
N THR A 702 -10.80 26.56 0.99
CA THR A 702 -11.93 26.04 1.80
C THR A 702 -12.18 26.87 3.06
N ASP A 703 -11.13 27.33 3.74
CA ASP A 703 -11.25 28.09 4.99
C ASP A 703 -11.23 29.62 4.80
N LYS A 704 -11.02 30.08 3.56
CA LYS A 704 -10.88 31.51 3.22
C LYS A 704 -12.14 32.11 2.61
N ILE A 705 -12.94 31.27 1.94
CA ILE A 705 -14.19 31.69 1.30
C ILE A 705 -15.29 31.88 2.35
N HIS A 706 -16.06 32.96 2.20
CA HIS A 706 -17.18 33.27 3.08
C HIS A 706 -18.21 32.11 3.13
N PRO A 707 -18.71 31.71 4.31
CA PRO A 707 -19.56 30.53 4.46
C PRO A 707 -20.83 30.53 3.61
N SER A 708 -21.39 31.70 3.29
CA SER A 708 -22.60 31.81 2.44
C SER A 708 -22.43 31.15 1.06
N TYR A 709 -21.22 31.14 0.50
CA TYR A 709 -20.95 30.44 -0.77
C TYR A 709 -21.00 28.91 -0.61
N LYS A 710 -20.60 28.38 0.56
CA LYS A 710 -20.75 26.95 0.87
C LYS A 710 -22.23 26.58 0.91
N GLU A 711 -23.08 27.43 1.50
CA GLU A 711 -24.53 27.20 1.50
C GLU A 711 -25.12 27.19 0.09
N VAL A 712 -24.68 28.08 -0.80
CA VAL A 712 -25.11 28.08 -2.20
C VAL A 712 -24.67 26.80 -2.92
N ALA A 713 -23.44 26.32 -2.67
CA ALA A 713 -22.96 25.05 -3.23
C ALA A 713 -23.80 23.85 -2.74
N LEU A 714 -24.09 23.77 -1.44
CA LEU A 714 -24.95 22.74 -0.86
C LEU A 714 -26.39 22.79 -1.41
N LYS A 715 -26.96 23.99 -1.53
CA LYS A 715 -28.28 24.19 -2.15
C LYS A 715 -28.29 23.73 -3.61
N SER A 716 -27.22 24.00 -4.36
CA SER A 716 -27.07 23.57 -5.76
C SER A 716 -27.02 22.06 -5.89
N ALA A 717 -26.19 21.39 -5.10
CA ALA A 717 -26.12 19.92 -5.09
C ALA A 717 -27.47 19.29 -4.71
N LYS A 718 -28.13 19.84 -3.68
CA LYS A 718 -29.46 19.38 -3.24
C LYS A 718 -30.54 19.56 -4.30
N ALA A 719 -30.51 20.65 -5.08
CA ALA A 719 -31.48 20.92 -6.13
C ALA A 719 -31.49 19.83 -7.21
N VAL A 720 -30.32 19.28 -7.56
CA VAL A 720 -30.18 18.17 -8.51
C VAL A 720 -30.13 16.80 -7.83
N LYS A 721 -30.34 16.74 -6.51
CA LYS A 721 -30.27 15.51 -5.68
C LYS A 721 -28.94 14.78 -5.85
N ALA A 722 -27.83 15.54 -5.86
CA ALA A 722 -26.49 14.99 -5.87
C ALA A 722 -25.92 14.94 -4.45
N LEU A 723 -25.39 13.78 -4.07
CA LEU A 723 -24.64 13.59 -2.84
C LEU A 723 -23.14 13.73 -3.08
N ILE A 724 -22.62 13.42 -4.27
CA ILE A 724 -21.25 13.77 -4.65
C ILE A 724 -21.31 14.70 -5.87
N CYS A 725 -20.81 15.93 -5.70
CA CYS A 725 -20.93 16.95 -6.73
C CYS A 725 -19.74 17.92 -6.72
N GLY A 726 -19.18 18.18 -7.89
CA GLY A 726 -18.30 19.33 -8.12
C GLY A 726 -19.11 20.54 -8.57
N VAL A 727 -19.19 21.58 -7.74
CA VAL A 727 -19.92 22.82 -8.05
C VAL A 727 -18.91 23.88 -8.50
N ASP A 728 -19.02 24.34 -9.75
CA ASP A 728 -18.20 25.43 -10.26
C ASP A 728 -18.92 26.75 -10.14
N MET A 729 -18.35 27.65 -9.34
CA MET A 729 -18.93 28.95 -9.04
C MET A 729 -17.94 30.05 -9.40
N VAL A 730 -18.41 31.06 -10.12
CA VAL A 730 -17.65 32.30 -10.29
C VAL A 730 -18.04 33.25 -9.16
N ILE A 731 -17.05 33.85 -8.51
CA ILE A 731 -17.21 34.73 -7.36
C ILE A 731 -16.36 35.99 -7.57
N ASP A 732 -16.96 37.18 -7.45
CA ASP A 732 -16.26 38.46 -7.57
C ASP A 732 -15.32 38.71 -6.38
N ASN A 733 -15.85 38.55 -5.15
CA ASN A 733 -15.11 38.75 -3.90
C ASN A 733 -15.45 37.65 -2.90
N ILE A 734 -14.47 36.82 -2.56
CA ILE A 734 -14.64 35.66 -1.67
C ILE A 734 -14.87 36.01 -0.21
N GLU A 735 -14.55 37.24 0.21
CA GLU A 735 -14.68 37.68 1.61
C GLU A 735 -16.08 38.27 1.89
N GLU A 736 -16.83 38.61 0.85
CA GLU A 736 -18.17 39.18 0.98
C GLU A 736 -19.25 38.09 1.07
N GLU A 737 -20.36 38.42 1.73
CA GLU A 737 -21.55 37.58 1.70
C GLU A 737 -22.14 37.49 0.27
N THR A 738 -22.80 36.37 -0.03
CA THR A 738 -23.50 36.16 -1.30
C THR A 738 -24.57 37.23 -1.53
N LYS A 739 -24.46 37.94 -2.65
CA LYS A 739 -25.43 38.90 -3.16
C LYS A 739 -25.92 38.43 -4.52
N GLU A 740 -27.05 38.96 -4.97
CA GLU A 740 -27.63 38.55 -6.25
C GLU A 740 -26.65 38.73 -7.42
N LYS A 741 -25.70 39.67 -7.41
CA LYS A 741 -24.83 39.93 -8.57
C LYS A 741 -23.37 39.49 -8.43
N ASN A 742 -22.91 39.07 -7.25
CA ASN A 742 -21.49 38.83 -6.98
C ASN A 742 -21.04 37.38 -7.16
N HIS A 743 -21.94 36.49 -7.60
CA HIS A 743 -21.63 35.11 -7.88
C HIS A 743 -22.57 34.48 -8.91
N GLY A 744 -22.25 33.27 -9.34
CA GLY A 744 -23.20 32.37 -9.96
C GLY A 744 -22.60 31.00 -10.28
N ILE A 745 -23.48 30.01 -10.42
CA ILE A 745 -23.11 28.63 -10.75
C ILE A 745 -22.91 28.49 -12.26
N ILE A 746 -21.71 28.07 -12.66
CA ILE A 746 -21.36 27.82 -14.07
C ILE A 746 -21.76 26.42 -14.48
N GLU A 747 -21.43 25.43 -13.66
CA GLU A 747 -21.52 24.01 -13.98
C GLU A 747 -21.62 23.17 -12.69
N LEU A 748 -22.30 22.03 -12.79
CA LEU A 748 -22.30 20.96 -11.80
C LEU A 748 -21.70 19.70 -12.43
N ASN A 749 -20.78 19.05 -11.73
CA ASN A 749 -20.06 17.86 -12.21
C ASN A 749 -20.38 16.65 -11.35
N PHE A 750 -20.83 15.56 -11.97
CA PHE A 750 -21.19 14.32 -11.28
C PHE A 750 -20.01 13.37 -11.01
N ASN A 751 -18.85 13.64 -11.60
CA ASN A 751 -17.63 12.85 -11.39
C ASN A 751 -16.46 13.78 -11.01
N PRO A 752 -16.52 14.48 -9.86
CA PRO A 752 -15.51 15.45 -9.49
C PRO A 752 -14.17 14.76 -9.18
N ALA A 753 -13.08 15.33 -9.68
CA ALA A 753 -11.73 14.88 -9.35
C ALA A 753 -11.40 15.20 -7.89
N ILE A 754 -11.22 14.18 -7.04
CA ILE A 754 -10.91 14.39 -5.63
C ILE A 754 -9.42 14.60 -5.35
N HIS A 755 -8.54 14.07 -6.20
CA HIS A 755 -7.09 14.12 -5.97
C HIS A 755 -6.55 15.56 -5.88
N ILE A 756 -7.12 16.51 -6.63
CA ILE A 756 -6.73 17.93 -6.57
C ILE A 756 -7.12 18.61 -5.26
N HIS A 757 -8.14 18.08 -4.55
CA HIS A 757 -8.53 18.54 -3.21
C HIS A 757 -7.74 17.82 -2.11
N CYS A 758 -7.26 16.60 -2.36
CA CYS A 758 -6.38 15.89 -1.43
C CYS A 758 -4.94 16.39 -1.49
N PHE A 759 -4.43 16.74 -2.67
CA PHE A 759 -3.05 17.18 -2.84
C PHE A 759 -2.99 18.48 -3.65
N PRO A 760 -3.46 19.61 -3.06
CA PRO A 760 -3.35 20.90 -3.73
C PRO A 760 -1.87 21.32 -3.85
N TYR A 761 -1.51 22.05 -4.90
CA TYR A 761 -0.20 22.71 -4.99
C TYR A 761 0.04 23.64 -3.79
N LYS A 762 -1.01 24.30 -3.31
CA LYS A 762 -0.96 25.13 -2.10
C LYS A 762 -2.22 24.99 -1.26
N GLY A 763 -2.04 24.66 0.01
CA GLY A 763 -3.10 24.58 1.03
C GLY A 763 -3.10 23.21 1.71
N GLU A 764 -4.26 22.75 2.15
CA GLU A 764 -4.37 21.55 3.00
C GLU A 764 -5.02 20.37 2.28
N ASN A 765 -4.61 19.16 2.65
CA ASN A 765 -5.25 17.93 2.20
C ASN A 765 -6.65 17.82 2.82
N ARG A 766 -7.70 17.87 1.98
CA ARG A 766 -9.10 17.81 2.43
C ARG A 766 -9.65 16.41 2.68
N LYS A 767 -8.80 15.36 2.54
CA LYS A 767 -9.12 13.96 2.86
C LYS A 767 -10.45 13.50 2.24
N ALA A 768 -10.64 13.79 0.96
CA ALA A 768 -11.91 13.53 0.29
C ALA A 768 -12.22 12.03 0.18
N GLY A 769 -11.21 11.15 0.09
CA GLY A 769 -11.41 9.69 0.09
C GLY A 769 -12.08 9.19 1.38
N GLU A 770 -11.55 9.60 2.53
CA GLU A 770 -12.16 9.39 3.84
C GLU A 770 -13.64 9.82 3.91
N LYS A 771 -13.97 10.99 3.37
CA LYS A 771 -15.35 11.51 3.35
C LYS A 771 -16.30 10.70 2.45
N ILE A 772 -15.79 10.18 1.32
CA ILE A 772 -16.56 9.25 0.48
C ILE A 772 -16.84 7.96 1.24
N LEU A 773 -15.84 7.40 1.92
CA LEU A 773 -16.03 6.18 2.71
C LEU A 773 -17.03 6.41 3.85
N ASP A 774 -17.00 7.57 4.51
CA ASP A 774 -18.01 7.94 5.51
C ASP A 774 -19.42 7.94 4.90
N LEU A 775 -19.62 8.55 3.73
CA LEU A 775 -20.91 8.58 3.04
C LEU A 775 -21.40 7.18 2.61
N LEU A 776 -20.47 6.29 2.25
CA LEU A 776 -20.79 4.94 1.82
C LEU A 776 -21.20 4.06 2.99
N PHE A 777 -20.42 4.07 4.08
CA PHE A 777 -20.51 3.08 5.14
C PHE A 777 -21.21 3.54 6.41
N ASN A 778 -21.23 4.85 6.71
CA ASN A 778 -22.01 5.44 7.81
C ASN A 778 -23.37 5.97 7.33
#